data_AF-A0A8S1Y845-F1
#
_entry.id   AF-A0A8S1Y845-F1
#
_cell.length_a   1.000
_cell.length_b   1.000
_cell.length_c   1.000
_cell.angle_alpha   90.00
_cell.angle_beta   90.00
_cell.angle_gamma   90.00
#
_symmetry.space_group_name_H-M   'P 1'
#
loop_
_entity.id
_entity.type
_entity.pdbx_description
1 polymer ?
#
loop_
_entity_poly.entity_id
_entity_poly.type
_entity_poly.pdbx_seq_one_letter_code
_entity_poly.pdbx_strand_id
1 'polypeptide(L)'
;MKKVEEFILIQIQIDSFYFKHQFTRIKHKQEEVSLNVDNFQQSIILFNSANFSSNNINELPSHLALQLNYQEMHSQQQQIDNQLVQVLSLNPYKIISQNHVVRTNYLTVPSGQTLSNYQLYNPKLQQYISYFNEISIILKNSMNEQQSLHLINSSCNLIQKILDIKSHSIQDTNRLQSIAYDSNSNKFKMGLSKFNFDPYSQDDKIYEIFIECKTEYQDNALFYRMRVKSFFCQLGEFYISGSCQICQSVQGFYSVTYNTTKCSIFDKTKFEAITSNGIQLKKGYWRPNYVSDYIERCYKNTDQCLGGWSIGDNTCNQGYIGGLCEECDKFDLRGDGQYFKNQQQLECQQCQELSKRLIAFLLISFWAILSTLLTIRSIEKSNQLFTSLKLKQKFADILFNLDQDHESILLKLFLNYLWIFSLIFTFNIKFSFSLSFIKQSNDTSYFMANYFECFLSKIEGTELIYSRIIVTIGLILSQILILKIFSLLTDHKYQSRIISITMLYLYIQNYASLINQFFSILAVRRISQIDYIQGDVSLLYGSNTHIKWIFGFVVPGSIILAFILPFSMFIFLYFKKDKLNKIKYRRQIGYLFNEYTGKTYFWEWIKLWKKTIIIIILIYFETDMFLKASLLGLCLLIYQFLSQHFKPYILQRFNILDIQAGQLCSGGIFLAAVKYKCEYEENYVISAFIQTIIILISLILSYPFVKNILKVYYKKFKPQILSSLLSIFLKAQTNSKYTKYLSTNLKLIRQKEENVKINFSKLRKAFLKKKYYENQKLNIRLTNNLSKEQQV
;
A
#
# COMPACT_ATOMS: atom_id res chain seq x y z
N MET A 1 -5.40 -16.98 26.49
CA MET A 1 -3.95 -16.82 26.78
C MET A 1 -3.73 -16.46 28.26
N LYS A 2 -4.08 -17.37 29.18
CA LYS A 2 -3.85 -17.23 30.64
C LYS A 2 -3.08 -18.45 31.21
N LYS A 3 -2.53 -19.29 30.33
CA LYS A 3 -1.87 -20.58 30.67
C LYS A 3 -0.35 -20.59 30.46
N VAL A 4 0.26 -19.42 30.26
CA VAL A 4 1.73 -19.30 30.11
C VAL A 4 2.35 -18.56 31.30
N GLU A 5 1.57 -17.81 32.07
CA GLU A 5 2.04 -17.15 33.30
C GLU A 5 2.10 -18.10 34.51
N GLU A 6 1.39 -19.23 34.50
CA GLU A 6 1.51 -20.27 35.55
C GLU A 6 2.70 -21.22 35.34
N PHE A 7 3.34 -21.23 34.17
CA PHE A 7 4.38 -22.23 33.85
C PHE A 7 5.81 -21.81 34.22
N ILE A 8 6.01 -20.57 34.69
CA ILE A 8 7.32 -20.05 35.14
C ILE A 8 7.41 -19.96 36.68
N LEU A 9 6.28 -20.11 37.38
CA LEU A 9 6.21 -20.04 38.85
C LEU A 9 6.00 -21.41 39.53
N ILE A 10 5.82 -22.51 38.79
CA ILE A 10 5.42 -23.83 39.35
C ILE A 10 6.50 -24.93 39.20
N GLN A 11 7.67 -24.66 38.61
CA GLN A 11 8.75 -25.67 38.47
C GLN A 11 9.91 -25.51 39.47
N ILE A 12 9.72 -24.78 40.57
CA ILE A 12 10.69 -24.68 41.69
C ILE A 12 10.11 -25.30 42.99
N GLN A 13 8.88 -25.81 42.95
CA GLN A 13 8.13 -26.18 44.16
C GLN A 13 7.87 -27.69 44.32
N ILE A 14 8.57 -28.55 43.57
CA ILE A 14 8.45 -30.01 43.68
C ILE A 14 9.85 -30.60 43.79
N ASP A 15 10.44 -30.52 44.98
CA ASP A 15 11.49 -31.43 45.48
C ASP A 15 11.71 -31.31 47.01
N SER A 16 10.79 -30.68 47.75
CA SER A 16 10.88 -30.54 49.22
C SER A 16 9.76 -31.29 49.94
N PHE A 17 9.61 -32.58 49.69
CA PHE A 17 8.65 -33.39 50.44
C PHE A 17 9.15 -34.81 50.64
N TYR A 18 10.12 -35.00 51.55
CA TYR A 18 10.26 -36.27 52.27
C TYR A 18 11.00 -36.06 53.60
N PHE A 19 10.50 -36.76 54.62
CA PHE A 19 10.99 -36.92 56.00
C PHE A 19 10.59 -35.90 57.07
N LYS A 20 9.57 -36.31 57.83
CA LYS A 20 9.26 -35.91 59.20
C LYS A 20 9.26 -37.17 60.09
N HIS A 21 9.60 -36.97 61.36
CA HIS A 21 9.73 -37.90 62.52
C HIS A 21 11.16 -38.44 62.73
N GLN A 22 11.75 -38.45 63.94
CA GLN A 22 11.20 -38.47 65.31
C GLN A 22 12.31 -38.17 66.37
N PHE A 23 11.91 -37.79 67.60
CA PHE A 23 12.66 -37.87 68.90
C PHE A 23 13.90 -36.95 69.11
N THR A 24 14.27 -36.38 70.28
CA THR A 24 13.75 -36.32 71.67
C THR A 24 14.38 -35.08 72.35
N ARG A 25 13.71 -34.51 73.36
CA ARG A 25 14.25 -33.45 74.24
C ARG A 25 15.53 -33.90 74.96
N ILE A 26 16.58 -33.08 74.91
CA ILE A 26 17.59 -33.00 75.98
C ILE A 26 17.91 -31.52 76.23
N LYS A 27 17.61 -31.05 77.45
CA LYS A 27 18.11 -29.78 77.99
C LYS A 27 19.53 -30.05 78.48
N HIS A 28 20.53 -29.27 78.05
CA HIS A 28 21.71 -29.04 78.87
C HIS A 28 22.25 -27.62 78.76
N LYS A 29 22.83 -27.23 79.89
CA LYS A 29 23.39 -25.96 80.35
C LYS A 29 24.36 -25.30 79.37
N GLN A 30 24.29 -23.97 79.30
CA GLN A 30 25.30 -23.09 78.73
C GLN A 30 26.62 -23.21 79.50
N GLU A 31 27.69 -23.56 78.80
CA GLU A 31 29.06 -23.17 79.10
C GLU A 31 29.77 -23.01 77.74
N GLU A 32 30.41 -21.85 77.53
CA GLU A 32 31.15 -21.52 76.32
C GLU A 32 32.44 -22.35 76.27
N VAL A 33 32.50 -23.32 75.35
CA VAL A 33 33.73 -24.06 75.04
C VAL A 33 34.22 -23.61 73.67
N SER A 34 35.47 -23.13 73.60
CA SER A 34 36.13 -22.86 72.33
C SER A 34 36.46 -24.17 71.61
N LEU A 35 35.91 -24.35 70.42
CA LEU A 35 36.20 -25.49 69.55
C LEU A 35 37.62 -25.35 68.98
N ASN A 36 38.48 -26.36 69.17
CA ASN A 36 39.75 -26.50 68.47
C ASN A 36 39.61 -27.43 67.25
N VAL A 37 40.63 -27.47 66.39
CA VAL A 37 40.62 -28.23 65.11
C VAL A 37 40.33 -29.73 65.33
N ASP A 38 40.84 -30.30 66.43
CA ASP A 38 40.70 -31.73 66.75
C ASP A 38 39.29 -32.08 67.25
N ASN A 39 38.66 -31.19 68.04
CA ASN A 39 37.30 -31.38 68.55
C ASN A 39 36.22 -31.08 67.51
N PHE A 40 36.50 -30.22 66.54
CA PHE A 40 35.56 -29.86 65.48
C PHE A 40 35.23 -31.06 64.58
N GLN A 41 36.24 -31.84 64.17
CA GLN A 41 36.07 -32.99 63.27
C GLN A 41 35.18 -34.10 63.84
N GLN A 42 35.03 -34.17 65.16
CA GLN A 42 34.22 -35.20 65.85
C GLN A 42 32.87 -34.68 66.34
N SER A 43 32.57 -33.39 66.15
CA SER A 43 31.36 -32.75 66.65
C SER A 43 30.24 -32.70 65.60
N ILE A 44 29.03 -33.14 65.97
CA ILE A 44 27.82 -32.99 65.13
C ILE A 44 27.08 -31.73 65.63
N ILE A 45 27.34 -30.60 64.98
CA ILE A 45 26.64 -29.33 65.27
C ILE A 45 25.60 -29.12 64.17
N LEU A 46 24.42 -29.70 64.37
CA LEU A 46 23.26 -29.45 63.53
C LEU A 46 22.09 -29.10 64.46
N PHE A 47 21.30 -28.10 64.06
CA PHE A 47 20.02 -27.69 64.65
C PHE A 47 20.04 -26.75 65.86
N ASN A 48 21.07 -25.91 66.01
CA ASN A 48 20.93 -24.73 66.87
C ASN A 48 20.24 -23.59 66.10
N SER A 49 19.53 -22.73 66.81
CA SER A 49 18.87 -21.55 66.23
C SER A 49 19.21 -20.34 67.09
N ALA A 50 19.76 -19.30 66.49
CA ALA A 50 20.14 -18.09 67.19
C ALA A 50 19.34 -16.90 66.65
N ASN A 51 18.95 -15.99 67.54
CA ASN A 51 18.23 -14.78 67.15
C ASN A 51 19.16 -13.64 66.67
N PHE A 52 20.42 -13.67 67.11
CA PHE A 52 21.38 -12.57 66.89
C PHE A 52 22.64 -12.99 66.11
N SER A 53 22.87 -14.29 65.91
CA SER A 53 24.04 -14.86 65.22
C SER A 53 23.62 -15.96 64.24
N SER A 54 24.59 -16.62 63.60
CA SER A 54 24.34 -17.81 62.79
C SER A 54 23.78 -18.97 63.62
N ASN A 55 22.96 -19.81 62.97
CA ASN A 55 22.15 -20.84 63.61
C ASN A 55 23.00 -21.93 64.27
N ASN A 56 23.98 -22.50 63.56
CA ASN A 56 24.75 -23.64 64.05
C ASN A 56 26.13 -23.23 64.59
N ILE A 57 26.91 -22.49 63.80
CA ILE A 57 28.31 -22.15 64.16
C ILE A 57 28.53 -20.65 63.97
N ASN A 58 28.91 -19.97 65.06
CA ASN A 58 29.35 -18.58 65.01
C ASN A 58 30.86 -18.54 64.77
N GLU A 59 31.25 -18.39 63.51
CA GLU A 59 32.64 -18.23 63.09
C GLU A 59 32.78 -16.95 62.26
N LEU A 60 34.02 -16.49 62.13
CA LEU A 60 34.34 -15.43 61.18
C LEU A 60 34.00 -15.91 59.76
N PRO A 61 33.55 -15.01 58.88
CA PRO A 61 33.11 -15.40 57.55
C PRO A 61 34.26 -16.07 56.78
N SER A 62 33.94 -17.20 56.14
CA SER A 62 34.90 -17.99 55.37
C SER A 62 34.82 -17.71 53.88
N HIS A 63 33.64 -17.29 53.37
CA HIS A 63 33.45 -17.01 51.95
C HIS A 63 32.29 -16.04 51.68
N LEU A 64 32.22 -15.59 50.43
CA LEU A 64 31.19 -14.69 49.91
C LEU A 64 30.16 -15.46 49.09
N ALA A 65 28.89 -15.07 49.21
CA ALA A 65 27.80 -15.55 48.36
C ALA A 65 27.11 -14.37 47.65
N LEU A 66 26.69 -14.57 46.40
CA LEU A 66 25.94 -13.59 45.62
C LEU A 66 24.45 -13.86 45.76
N GLN A 67 23.68 -12.83 46.08
CA GLN A 67 22.22 -12.87 46.04
C GLN A 67 21.71 -11.97 44.91
N LEU A 68 20.90 -12.55 44.02
CA LEU A 68 20.18 -11.85 42.96
C LEU A 68 18.69 -12.02 43.16
N ASN A 69 17.94 -10.91 43.21
CA ASN A 69 16.49 -10.89 43.36
C ASN A 69 16.00 -11.76 44.53
N TYR A 70 16.66 -11.62 45.68
CA TYR A 70 16.41 -12.39 46.90
C TYR A 70 16.77 -13.88 46.84
N GLN A 71 17.30 -14.38 45.73
CA GLN A 71 17.76 -15.76 45.58
C GLN A 71 19.28 -15.84 45.61
N GLU A 72 19.80 -16.80 46.36
CA GLU A 72 21.24 -17.07 46.38
C GLU A 72 21.66 -17.80 45.11
N MET A 73 22.77 -17.34 44.53
CA MET A 73 23.32 -17.91 43.31
C MET A 73 24.37 -18.97 43.63
N HIS A 74 24.29 -20.09 42.93
CA HIS A 74 25.28 -21.16 43.04
C HIS A 74 26.68 -20.66 42.64
N SER A 75 27.69 -20.99 43.45
CA SER A 75 29.09 -20.66 43.20
C SER A 75 29.99 -21.88 43.41
N GLN A 76 31.14 -21.89 42.73
CA GLN A 76 32.16 -22.92 42.85
C GLN A 76 33.43 -22.30 43.45
N GLN A 77 33.98 -22.97 44.46
CA GLN A 77 35.23 -22.54 45.09
C GLN A 77 36.42 -22.94 44.21
N GLN A 78 37.29 -21.98 43.89
CA GLN A 78 38.50 -22.20 43.13
C GLN A 78 39.69 -21.57 43.84
N GLN A 79 40.85 -22.24 43.80
CA GLN A 79 42.10 -21.69 44.33
C GLN A 79 42.83 -20.98 43.20
N ILE A 80 43.03 -19.66 43.34
CA ILE A 80 43.72 -18.81 42.35
C ILE A 80 44.81 -18.06 43.12
N ASP A 81 46.07 -18.18 42.69
CA ASP A 81 47.22 -17.52 43.33
C ASP A 81 47.29 -17.73 44.85
N ASN A 82 47.04 -18.97 45.31
CA ASN A 82 46.96 -19.37 46.72
C ASN A 82 45.84 -18.71 47.55
N GLN A 83 44.88 -18.04 46.91
CA GLN A 83 43.69 -17.49 47.54
C GLN A 83 42.45 -18.29 47.15
N LEU A 84 41.52 -18.47 48.09
CA LEU A 84 40.23 -19.09 47.84
C LEU A 84 39.26 -18.05 47.26
N VAL A 85 38.80 -18.29 46.04
CA VAL A 85 37.89 -17.40 45.31
C VAL A 85 36.59 -18.15 45.00
N GLN A 86 35.46 -17.55 45.37
CA GLN A 86 34.15 -18.06 44.95
C GLN A 86 33.81 -17.58 43.55
N VAL A 87 33.45 -18.49 42.66
CA VAL A 87 33.20 -18.20 41.24
C VAL A 87 31.74 -18.46 40.91
N LEU A 88 31.04 -17.46 40.39
CA LEU A 88 29.65 -17.60 39.97
C LEU A 88 29.52 -18.68 38.87
N SER A 89 28.62 -19.63 39.08
CA SER A 89 28.30 -20.69 38.12
C SER A 89 26.83 -20.62 37.74
N LEU A 90 26.53 -20.22 36.51
CA LEU A 90 25.16 -20.13 35.99
C LEU A 90 24.86 -21.24 34.99
N ASN A 91 23.70 -21.87 35.16
CA ASN A 91 23.11 -22.68 34.10
C ASN A 91 22.66 -21.78 32.95
N PRO A 92 22.75 -22.23 31.68
CA PRO A 92 22.33 -21.43 30.54
C PRO A 92 20.87 -20.95 30.67
N TYR A 93 20.65 -19.65 30.62
CA TYR A 93 19.34 -19.02 30.72
C TYR A 93 19.06 -18.13 29.49
N LYS A 94 17.78 -17.77 29.28
CA LYS A 94 17.34 -16.94 28.15
C LYS A 94 17.20 -15.49 28.58
N ILE A 95 17.71 -14.57 27.75
CA ILE A 95 17.54 -13.12 27.90
C ILE A 95 16.95 -12.52 26.64
N ILE A 96 16.32 -11.35 26.77
CA ILE A 96 15.86 -10.56 25.63
C ILE A 96 16.93 -9.50 25.33
N SER A 97 17.42 -9.47 24.11
CA SER A 97 18.35 -8.46 23.62
C SER A 97 17.91 -7.98 22.23
N GLN A 98 17.64 -6.69 22.09
CA GLN A 98 17.18 -6.07 20.83
C GLN A 98 16.07 -6.88 20.11
N ASN A 99 15.03 -7.27 20.87
CA ASN A 99 13.89 -8.09 20.40
C ASN A 99 14.22 -9.55 20.00
N HIS A 100 15.44 -10.01 20.21
CA HIS A 100 15.84 -11.41 20.04
C HIS A 100 16.04 -12.10 21.39
N VAL A 101 15.63 -13.37 21.47
CA VAL A 101 15.86 -14.20 22.66
C VAL A 101 17.22 -14.89 22.50
N VAL A 102 18.17 -14.55 23.35
CA VAL A 102 19.54 -15.08 23.34
C VAL A 102 19.73 -16.00 24.55
N ARG A 103 20.47 -17.10 24.39
CA ARG A 103 20.88 -17.96 25.51
C ARG A 103 22.29 -17.59 25.95
N THR A 104 22.50 -17.50 27.27
CA THR A 104 23.80 -17.16 27.87
C THR A 104 23.98 -17.90 29.18
N ASN A 105 25.24 -18.21 29.51
CA ASN A 105 25.69 -18.73 30.80
C ASN A 105 26.52 -17.68 31.58
N TYR A 106 26.57 -16.45 31.09
CA TYR A 106 27.20 -15.30 31.75
C TYR A 106 26.13 -14.39 32.34
N LEU A 107 26.43 -13.78 33.50
CA LEU A 107 25.56 -12.78 34.10
C LEU A 107 25.54 -11.53 33.22
N THR A 108 24.37 -11.13 32.76
CA THR A 108 24.22 -9.93 31.93
C THR A 108 23.98 -8.68 32.76
N VAL A 109 24.78 -7.64 32.58
CA VAL A 109 24.70 -6.37 33.33
C VAL A 109 24.57 -5.17 32.39
N PRO A 110 23.88 -4.09 32.78
CA PRO A 110 23.84 -2.87 31.99
C PRO A 110 25.21 -2.19 31.94
N SER A 111 25.51 -1.49 30.85
CA SER A 111 26.72 -0.66 30.71
C SER A 111 26.41 0.81 30.96
N GLY A 112 27.15 1.47 31.85
CA GLY A 112 27.03 2.90 32.15
C GLY A 112 25.84 3.29 33.03
N GLN A 113 25.02 2.33 33.47
CA GLN A 113 23.81 2.57 34.28
C GLN A 113 23.89 1.84 35.63
N THR A 114 23.10 2.27 36.61
CA THR A 114 23.04 1.61 37.91
C THR A 114 22.26 0.30 37.82
N LEU A 115 22.72 -0.72 38.55
CA LEU A 115 22.10 -2.05 38.51
C LEU A 115 20.65 -2.06 38.98
N SER A 116 20.32 -1.40 40.11
CA SER A 116 18.97 -1.43 40.70
C SER A 116 17.93 -0.64 39.92
N ASN A 117 18.33 0.38 39.17
CA ASN A 117 17.40 1.22 38.42
C ASN A 117 17.25 0.77 36.96
N TYR A 118 18.03 -0.21 36.54
CA TYR A 118 18.00 -0.67 35.16
C TYR A 118 16.72 -1.45 34.87
N GLN A 119 16.03 -1.02 33.82
CA GLN A 119 14.81 -1.63 33.34
C GLN A 119 14.98 -2.09 31.90
N LEU A 120 14.59 -3.33 31.62
CA LEU A 120 14.58 -3.89 30.28
C LEU A 120 13.27 -3.53 29.57
N TYR A 121 13.36 -2.86 28.43
CA TYR A 121 12.21 -2.55 27.60
C TYR A 121 11.81 -3.75 26.75
N ASN A 122 10.57 -4.22 26.93
CA ASN A 122 9.97 -5.22 26.05
C ASN A 122 9.14 -4.52 24.95
N PRO A 123 9.61 -4.50 23.69
CA PRO A 123 8.92 -3.79 22.62
C PRO A 123 7.56 -4.40 22.25
N LYS A 124 7.35 -5.70 22.49
CA LYS A 124 6.08 -6.38 22.18
C LYS A 124 4.98 -6.02 23.18
N LEU A 125 5.34 -5.90 24.45
CA LEU A 125 4.42 -5.52 25.52
C LEU A 125 4.37 -4.00 25.74
N GLN A 126 5.29 -3.26 25.13
CA GLN A 126 5.49 -1.82 25.35
C GLN A 126 5.67 -1.45 26.82
N GLN A 127 6.34 -2.33 27.58
CA GLN A 127 6.50 -2.19 29.03
C GLN A 127 7.95 -2.39 29.44
N TYR A 128 8.33 -1.71 30.52
CA TYR A 128 9.61 -1.87 31.19
C TYR A 128 9.50 -2.94 32.28
N ILE A 129 10.50 -3.82 32.33
CA ILE A 129 10.60 -4.90 33.31
C ILE A 129 11.87 -4.65 34.14
N SER A 130 11.74 -4.61 35.46
CA SER A 130 12.89 -4.54 36.37
C SER A 130 13.73 -5.81 36.23
N TYR A 131 15.03 -5.68 35.97
CA TYR A 131 15.92 -6.83 35.84
C TYR A 131 16.57 -7.22 37.18
N PHE A 132 17.04 -6.23 37.94
CA PHE A 132 17.56 -6.40 39.29
C PHE A 132 16.69 -5.65 40.30
N ASN A 133 15.91 -6.38 41.09
CA ASN A 133 15.21 -5.84 42.26
C ASN A 133 16.17 -5.68 43.44
N GLU A 134 17.04 -6.67 43.67
CA GLU A 134 18.12 -6.60 44.65
C GLU A 134 19.33 -7.36 44.12
N ILE A 135 20.51 -6.75 44.26
CA ILE A 135 21.80 -7.43 44.03
C ILE A 135 22.71 -7.12 45.21
N SER A 136 23.14 -8.17 45.91
CA SER A 136 23.91 -8.03 47.14
C SER A 136 24.89 -9.17 47.34
N ILE A 137 25.96 -8.87 48.07
CA ILE A 137 26.92 -9.87 48.56
C ILE A 137 26.63 -10.15 50.02
N ILE A 138 26.64 -11.43 50.38
CA ILE A 138 26.41 -11.95 51.72
C ILE A 138 27.69 -12.61 52.22
N LEU A 139 27.98 -12.45 53.51
CA LEU A 139 29.05 -13.15 54.20
C LEU A 139 28.52 -14.48 54.76
N LYS A 140 29.25 -15.56 54.49
CA LYS A 140 28.89 -16.91 54.94
C LYS A 140 30.01 -17.58 55.73
N ASN A 141 29.61 -18.45 56.66
CA ASN A 141 30.51 -19.39 57.33
C ASN A 141 30.73 -20.67 56.51
N SER A 142 31.61 -21.54 57.00
CA SER A 142 31.96 -22.86 56.50
C SER A 142 30.75 -23.79 56.34
N MET A 143 29.66 -23.54 57.07
CA MET A 143 28.39 -24.26 56.99
C MET A 143 27.34 -23.60 56.07
N ASN A 144 27.75 -22.61 55.26
CA ASN A 144 26.89 -21.85 54.34
C ASN A 144 25.78 -21.02 55.01
N GLU A 145 25.91 -20.70 56.29
CA GLU A 145 24.98 -19.85 57.03
C GLU A 145 25.34 -18.38 56.88
N GLN A 146 24.33 -17.54 56.65
CA GLN A 146 24.50 -16.09 56.61
C GLN A 146 24.93 -15.56 57.98
N GLN A 147 25.98 -14.74 57.98
CA GLN A 147 26.49 -14.08 59.17
C GLN A 147 25.74 -12.77 59.45
N SER A 148 25.30 -12.59 60.71
CA SER A 148 24.57 -11.41 61.20
C SER A 148 25.34 -10.59 62.24
N LEU A 149 26.66 -10.79 62.34
CA LEU A 149 27.54 -10.06 63.26
C LEU A 149 27.51 -8.55 62.96
N HIS A 150 27.67 -7.70 63.99
CA HIS A 150 27.78 -6.23 63.87
C HIS A 150 29.09 -5.81 63.15
N LEU A 151 29.17 -6.05 61.85
CA LEU A 151 30.34 -5.80 60.99
C LEU A 151 30.32 -4.37 60.40
N ILE A 152 30.11 -3.37 61.25
CA ILE A 152 29.82 -1.97 60.85
C ILE A 152 30.96 -1.35 60.02
N ASN A 153 32.21 -1.76 60.27
CA ASN A 153 33.39 -1.22 59.57
C ASN A 153 33.85 -2.08 58.37
N SER A 154 33.07 -3.08 57.95
CA SER A 154 33.45 -3.92 56.81
C SER A 154 33.09 -3.26 55.46
N SER A 155 33.97 -3.44 54.47
CA SER A 155 33.79 -2.87 53.14
C SER A 155 34.27 -3.82 52.03
N CYS A 156 33.62 -3.72 50.87
CA CYS A 156 33.97 -4.48 49.68
C CYS A 156 34.37 -3.55 48.53
N ASN A 157 35.52 -3.81 47.92
CA ASN A 157 35.98 -3.14 46.71
C ASN A 157 35.48 -3.89 45.47
N LEU A 158 34.79 -3.17 44.59
CA LEU A 158 34.41 -3.67 43.27
C LEU A 158 35.49 -3.30 42.24
N ILE A 159 36.05 -4.32 41.60
CA ILE A 159 37.10 -4.20 40.59
C ILE A 159 36.57 -4.74 39.26
N GLN A 160 36.62 -3.90 38.23
CA GLN A 160 36.32 -4.30 36.87
C GLN A 160 37.61 -4.79 36.20
N LYS A 161 37.59 -5.99 35.61
CA LYS A 161 38.70 -6.54 34.81
C LYS A 161 38.24 -6.86 33.39
N ILE A 162 39.08 -6.53 32.41
CA ILE A 162 38.86 -6.83 30.99
C ILE A 162 40.03 -7.70 30.49
N LEU A 163 39.70 -8.90 30.04
CA LEU A 163 40.65 -9.87 29.48
C LEU A 163 40.47 -9.93 27.97
N ASP A 164 41.52 -9.63 27.21
CA ASP A 164 41.51 -9.79 25.76
C ASP A 164 41.95 -11.21 25.38
N ILE A 165 41.07 -11.93 24.68
CA ILE A 165 41.28 -13.33 24.29
C ILE A 165 42.42 -13.43 23.26
N LYS A 166 42.59 -12.43 22.39
CA LYS A 166 43.57 -12.46 21.30
C LYS A 166 44.99 -12.22 21.80
N SER A 167 45.16 -11.27 22.71
CA SER A 167 46.47 -10.90 23.25
C SER A 167 46.85 -11.67 24.53
N HIS A 168 45.93 -12.45 25.10
CA HIS A 168 46.10 -13.09 26.43
C HIS A 168 46.57 -12.10 27.50
N SER A 169 46.21 -10.82 27.35
CA SER A 169 46.65 -9.74 28.24
C SER A 169 45.47 -9.16 29.01
N ILE A 170 45.72 -8.78 30.26
CA ILE A 170 44.78 -8.01 31.08
C ILE A 170 44.91 -6.57 30.63
N GLN A 171 43.88 -6.05 29.97
CA GLN A 171 43.98 -4.76 29.28
C GLN A 171 43.63 -3.58 30.21
N ASP A 172 42.62 -3.74 31.07
CA ASP A 172 42.17 -2.69 32.00
C ASP A 172 41.75 -3.26 33.36
N THR A 173 42.27 -2.67 34.44
CA THR A 173 41.83 -2.91 35.83
C THR A 173 41.47 -1.58 36.49
N ASN A 174 40.17 -1.30 36.63
CA ASN A 174 39.70 -0.08 37.29
C ASN A 174 39.00 -0.44 38.61
N ARG A 175 39.50 0.13 39.72
CA ARG A 175 38.77 0.12 41.01
C ARG A 175 37.62 1.11 40.89
N LEU A 176 36.39 0.61 40.91
CA LEU A 176 35.20 1.43 40.64
C LEU A 176 34.65 2.10 41.89
N GLN A 177 34.40 1.32 42.95
CA GLN A 177 33.70 1.79 44.13
C GLN A 177 33.91 0.84 45.33
N SER A 178 34.04 1.40 46.53
CA SER A 178 33.94 0.67 47.80
C SER A 178 32.51 0.69 48.31
N ILE A 179 31.94 -0.47 48.65
CA ILE A 179 30.60 -0.62 49.21
C ILE A 179 30.73 -0.94 50.70
N ALA A 180 30.04 -0.19 51.55
CA ALA A 180 29.97 -0.44 52.98
C ALA A 180 28.91 -1.49 53.32
N TYR A 181 29.12 -2.20 54.44
CA TYR A 181 28.17 -3.17 54.96
C TYR A 181 26.92 -2.48 55.53
N ASP A 182 25.73 -2.97 55.17
CA ASP A 182 24.48 -2.49 55.73
C ASP A 182 24.05 -3.37 56.90
N SER A 183 24.21 -2.86 58.13
CA SER A 183 23.87 -3.56 59.37
C SER A 183 22.38 -3.87 59.52
N ASN A 184 21.49 -3.18 58.80
CA ASN A 184 20.05 -3.44 58.89
C ASN A 184 19.62 -4.62 58.03
N SER A 185 20.30 -4.84 56.90
CA SER A 185 20.01 -5.95 55.98
C SER A 185 21.01 -7.11 56.07
N ASN A 186 22.11 -6.93 56.81
CA ASN A 186 23.23 -7.87 56.93
C ASN A 186 23.88 -8.24 55.59
N LYS A 187 24.01 -7.26 54.68
CA LYS A 187 24.49 -7.47 53.30
C LYS A 187 25.26 -6.26 52.75
N PHE A 188 26.07 -6.50 51.71
CA PHE A 188 26.66 -5.45 50.88
C PHE A 188 25.79 -5.21 49.65
N LYS A 189 25.11 -4.05 49.57
CA LYS A 189 24.21 -3.72 48.45
C LYS A 189 24.98 -3.15 47.26
N MET A 190 24.91 -3.83 46.11
CA MET A 190 25.58 -3.42 44.87
C MET A 190 24.67 -2.65 43.90
N GLY A 191 23.42 -2.37 44.27
CA GLY A 191 22.41 -1.79 43.38
C GLY A 191 22.81 -0.45 42.75
N LEU A 192 23.55 0.39 43.49
CA LEU A 192 23.96 1.73 43.03
C LEU A 192 25.25 1.72 42.19
N SER A 193 25.92 0.57 42.05
CA SER A 193 27.17 0.46 41.30
C SER A 193 26.92 0.56 39.79
N LYS A 194 27.87 1.19 39.09
CA LYS A 194 27.87 1.34 37.63
C LYS A 194 29.11 0.67 37.04
N PHE A 195 28.91 -0.13 36.00
CA PHE A 195 30.00 -0.80 35.28
C PHE A 195 30.03 -0.32 33.83
N ASN A 196 31.23 -0.09 33.28
CA ASN A 196 31.40 0.35 31.90
C ASN A 196 31.97 -0.78 31.07
N PHE A 197 31.12 -1.74 30.71
CA PHE A 197 31.48 -2.84 29.82
C PHE A 197 30.99 -2.51 28.40
N ASP A 198 31.88 -2.50 27.42
CA ASP A 198 31.48 -2.17 26.05
C ASP A 198 30.59 -3.30 25.48
N PRO A 199 29.32 -3.02 25.17
CA PRO A 199 28.39 -4.04 24.71
C PRO A 199 28.70 -4.55 23.31
N TYR A 200 29.46 -3.82 22.48
CA TYR A 200 29.69 -4.19 21.08
C TYR A 200 31.03 -4.90 20.83
N SER A 201 31.92 -4.99 21.82
CA SER A 201 33.22 -5.68 21.73
C SER A 201 33.30 -6.98 22.55
N GLN A 202 32.15 -7.62 22.80
CA GLN A 202 32.02 -8.80 23.67
C GLN A 202 32.56 -10.12 23.09
N ASP A 203 32.78 -10.22 21.77
CA ASP A 203 33.21 -11.48 21.15
C ASP A 203 34.72 -11.74 21.32
N ASP A 204 35.51 -10.67 21.45
CA ASP A 204 36.97 -10.73 21.59
C ASP A 204 37.45 -10.51 23.04
N LYS A 205 36.54 -10.12 23.95
CA LYS A 205 36.87 -9.73 25.33
C LYS A 205 36.02 -10.48 26.35
N ILE A 206 36.65 -10.93 27.43
CA ILE A 206 35.97 -11.49 28.60
C ILE A 206 35.92 -10.40 29.67
N TYR A 207 34.72 -10.08 30.11
CA TYR A 207 34.47 -9.11 31.17
C TYR A 207 34.27 -9.81 32.51
N GLU A 208 34.97 -9.35 33.54
CA GLU A 208 34.88 -9.89 34.89
C GLU A 208 34.63 -8.80 35.93
N ILE A 209 33.77 -9.09 36.90
CA ILE A 209 33.63 -8.32 38.13
C ILE A 209 34.30 -9.14 39.24
N PHE A 210 35.30 -8.52 39.86
CA PHE A 210 36.04 -9.09 40.97
C PHE A 210 35.75 -8.28 42.23
N ILE A 211 35.34 -8.96 43.29
CA ILE A 211 34.92 -8.35 44.55
C ILE A 211 35.89 -8.78 45.63
N GLU A 212 36.50 -7.80 46.28
CA GLU A 212 37.43 -7.99 47.40
C GLU A 212 36.81 -7.38 48.67
N CYS A 213 36.41 -8.21 49.62
CA CYS A 213 35.81 -7.77 50.88
C CYS A 213 36.78 -7.93 52.04
N LYS A 214 36.91 -6.88 52.86
CA LYS A 214 37.67 -6.91 54.12
C LYS A 214 36.73 -6.69 55.29
N THR A 215 36.88 -7.54 56.31
CA THR A 215 36.12 -7.43 57.56
C THR A 215 36.98 -6.81 58.65
N GLU A 216 36.36 -6.27 59.69
CA GLU A 216 37.08 -5.63 60.81
C GLU A 216 37.92 -6.63 61.62
N TYR A 217 37.57 -7.92 61.57
CA TYR A 217 38.15 -8.96 62.41
C TYR A 217 39.10 -9.91 61.66
N GLN A 218 39.29 -9.75 60.34
CA GLN A 218 40.18 -10.60 59.54
C GLN A 218 41.10 -9.74 58.67
N ASP A 219 42.41 -10.03 58.74
CA ASP A 219 43.41 -9.42 57.85
C ASP A 219 43.30 -9.93 56.40
N ASN A 220 42.83 -11.17 56.22
CA ASN A 220 42.67 -11.79 54.91
C ASN A 220 41.39 -11.32 54.22
N ALA A 221 41.53 -10.86 52.97
CA ALA A 221 40.37 -10.49 52.15
C ALA A 221 39.64 -11.72 51.61
N LEU A 222 38.32 -11.61 51.53
CA LEU A 222 37.46 -12.60 50.89
C LEU A 222 37.18 -12.19 49.44
N PHE A 223 37.20 -13.17 48.52
CA PHE A 223 37.12 -12.90 47.09
C PHE A 223 35.93 -13.57 46.42
N TYR A 224 35.25 -12.82 45.55
CA TYR A 224 34.20 -13.32 44.67
C TYR A 224 34.45 -12.87 43.23
N ARG A 225 34.32 -13.80 42.28
CA ARG A 225 34.53 -13.54 40.85
C ARG A 225 33.30 -13.94 40.05
N MET A 226 32.85 -13.06 39.18
CA MET A 226 31.79 -13.36 38.21
C MET A 226 32.18 -12.91 36.81
N ARG A 227 31.94 -13.78 35.83
CA ARG A 227 32.06 -13.43 34.41
C ARG A 227 30.76 -12.84 33.92
N VAL A 228 30.86 -11.71 33.24
CA VAL A 228 29.71 -10.91 32.84
C VAL A 228 29.68 -10.63 31.34
N LYS A 229 28.49 -10.36 30.84
CA LYS A 229 28.26 -9.80 29.51
C LYS A 229 27.44 -8.52 29.66
N SER A 230 27.52 -7.61 28.69
CA SER A 230 26.73 -6.39 28.75
C SER A 230 25.47 -6.47 27.90
N PHE A 231 24.41 -5.77 28.32
CA PHE A 231 23.26 -5.56 27.44
C PHE A 231 23.62 -4.61 26.31
N PHE A 232 23.26 -4.98 25.07
CA PHE A 232 23.27 -4.03 23.97
C PHE A 232 22.31 -2.87 24.27
N CYS A 233 22.66 -1.67 23.80
CA CYS A 233 21.82 -0.50 24.03
C CYS A 233 20.41 -0.76 23.47
N GLN A 234 19.41 -0.53 24.32
CA GLN A 234 18.00 -0.74 23.99
C GLN A 234 17.38 0.53 23.40
N LEU A 235 16.10 0.44 23.03
CA LEU A 235 15.35 1.62 22.59
C LEU A 235 15.34 2.66 23.71
N GLY A 236 15.56 3.90 23.35
CA GLY A 236 15.72 5.03 24.26
C GLY A 236 17.09 5.20 24.86
N GLU A 237 18.05 4.36 24.46
CA GLU A 237 19.46 4.53 24.78
C GLU A 237 20.26 4.83 23.52
N PHE A 238 21.47 5.37 23.73
CA PHE A 238 22.47 5.56 22.69
C PHE A 238 23.86 5.18 23.22
N TYR A 239 24.72 4.75 22.30
CA TYR A 239 26.08 4.31 22.60
C TYR A 239 27.05 5.48 22.56
N ILE A 240 27.78 5.70 23.66
CA ILE A 240 28.84 6.70 23.75
C ILE A 240 30.00 6.18 24.62
N SER A 241 31.21 6.23 24.08
CA SER A 241 32.46 5.91 24.78
C SER A 241 32.46 4.58 25.55
N GLY A 242 31.96 3.50 24.94
CA GLY A 242 31.93 2.18 25.57
C GLY A 242 30.76 1.95 26.53
N SER A 243 29.78 2.86 26.59
CA SER A 243 28.64 2.79 27.52
C SER A 243 27.30 3.11 26.86
N CYS A 244 26.20 2.62 27.43
CA CYS A 244 24.84 2.95 26.99
C CYS A 244 24.23 4.01 27.90
N GLN A 245 23.87 5.16 27.35
CA GLN A 245 23.23 6.26 28.08
C GLN A 245 21.78 6.44 27.64
N ILE A 246 20.91 6.81 28.58
CA ILE A 246 19.48 7.04 28.32
C ILE A 246 19.28 8.42 27.68
N CYS A 247 18.49 8.47 26.61
CA CYS A 247 18.02 9.71 26.00
C CYS A 247 17.05 10.45 26.94
N GLN A 248 17.38 11.70 27.26
CA GLN A 248 16.57 12.51 28.18
C GLN A 248 15.36 13.13 27.46
N SER A 249 14.19 12.50 27.60
CA SER A 249 12.94 12.97 26.98
C SER A 249 12.51 14.35 27.47
N VAL A 250 12.81 14.70 28.73
CA VAL A 250 12.53 16.03 29.32
C VAL A 250 13.28 17.14 28.58
N GLN A 251 14.46 16.84 28.04
CA GLN A 251 15.24 17.77 27.23
C GLN A 251 14.89 17.71 25.73
N GLY A 252 13.93 16.88 25.34
CA GLY A 252 13.52 16.73 23.94
C GLY A 252 14.30 15.68 23.16
N PHE A 253 15.00 14.74 23.82
CA PHE A 253 15.79 13.70 23.17
C PHE A 253 15.15 12.32 23.29
N TYR A 254 15.13 11.56 22.20
CA TYR A 254 14.62 10.18 22.15
C TYR A 254 15.44 9.28 21.21
N SER A 255 15.27 7.98 21.30
CA SER A 255 15.88 6.99 20.41
C SER A 255 14.91 5.83 20.20
N VAL A 256 14.48 5.61 18.96
CA VAL A 256 13.61 4.48 18.59
C VAL A 256 14.30 3.47 17.69
N THR A 257 15.56 3.70 17.33
CA THR A 257 16.37 2.80 16.51
C THR A 257 17.42 2.11 17.37
N TYR A 258 17.79 0.89 17.03
CA TYR A 258 18.90 0.20 17.71
C TYR A 258 20.26 0.74 17.22
N ASN A 259 21.30 0.55 18.04
CA ASN A 259 22.69 0.88 17.72
C ASN A 259 22.92 2.36 17.35
N THR A 260 22.14 3.27 17.96
CA THR A 260 22.30 4.70 17.77
C THR A 260 23.50 5.23 18.55
N THR A 261 24.26 6.12 17.94
CA THR A 261 25.36 6.86 18.60
C THR A 261 24.94 8.23 19.11
N LYS A 262 23.73 8.67 18.75
CA LYS A 262 23.13 9.94 19.15
C LYS A 262 21.62 9.81 19.25
N CYS A 263 21.00 10.56 20.16
CA CYS A 263 19.55 10.67 20.24
C CYS A 263 18.99 11.58 19.13
N SER A 264 17.78 11.26 18.67
CA SER A 264 16.97 12.11 17.81
C SER A 264 16.32 13.26 18.60
N ILE A 265 15.99 14.35 17.91
CA ILE A 265 15.46 15.60 18.48
C ILE A 265 13.95 15.65 18.30
N PHE A 266 13.24 16.10 19.32
CA PHE A 266 11.78 16.29 19.29
C PHE A 266 11.31 17.27 18.21
N ASP A 267 10.53 16.77 17.25
CA ASP A 267 9.89 17.56 16.20
C ASP A 267 8.44 17.92 16.59
N LYS A 268 8.24 19.17 17.02
CA LYS A 268 6.92 19.72 17.39
C LYS A 268 5.89 19.70 16.25
N THR A 269 6.31 19.56 15.00
CA THR A 269 5.38 19.55 13.85
C THR A 269 4.72 18.18 13.68
N LYS A 270 5.41 17.10 14.04
CA LYS A 270 4.98 15.70 13.84
C LYS A 270 4.53 15.04 15.13
N PHE A 271 5.12 15.43 16.26
CA PHE A 271 4.95 14.74 17.54
C PHE A 271 4.11 15.55 18.51
N GLU A 272 3.28 14.85 19.27
CA GLU A 272 2.52 15.41 20.40
C GLU A 272 3.34 15.31 21.69
N ALA A 273 3.95 14.15 21.93
CA ALA A 273 4.85 13.88 23.05
C ALA A 273 5.89 12.80 22.68
N ILE A 274 6.92 12.66 23.50
CA ILE A 274 7.93 11.60 23.37
C ILE A 274 8.24 10.98 24.74
N THR A 275 8.60 9.71 24.74
CA THR A 275 9.36 9.08 25.82
C THR A 275 10.79 8.87 25.33
N SER A 276 11.70 8.42 26.21
CA SER A 276 13.07 8.09 25.79
C SER A 276 13.07 7.12 24.60
N ASN A 277 12.16 6.14 24.60
CA ASN A 277 12.09 5.01 23.66
C ASN A 277 10.86 5.01 22.74
N GLY A 278 10.07 6.07 22.72
CA GLY A 278 8.75 6.08 22.10
C GLY A 278 8.34 7.46 21.61
N ILE A 279 7.44 7.48 20.62
CA ILE A 279 6.98 8.68 19.94
C ILE A 279 5.47 8.65 19.90
N GLN A 280 4.83 9.73 20.35
CA GLN A 280 3.40 9.97 20.16
C GLN A 280 3.19 10.86 18.95
N LEU A 281 2.57 10.32 17.90
CA LEU A 281 2.30 11.05 16.67
C LEU A 281 1.10 11.97 16.81
N LYS A 282 1.16 13.15 16.19
CA LYS A 282 -0.03 13.97 15.96
C LYS A 282 -0.96 13.31 14.95
N LYS A 283 -2.26 13.62 15.05
CA LYS A 283 -3.26 13.23 14.04
C LYS A 283 -2.81 13.67 12.64
N GLY A 284 -2.98 12.79 11.65
CA GLY A 284 -2.55 13.01 10.26
C GLY A 284 -1.14 12.52 9.93
N TYR A 285 -0.42 11.95 10.89
CA TYR A 285 0.88 11.30 10.67
C TYR A 285 0.80 9.79 10.91
N TRP A 286 1.68 9.06 10.23
CA TRP A 286 1.74 7.61 10.26
C TRP A 286 3.18 7.11 10.36
N ARG A 287 3.34 5.95 11.00
CA ARG A 287 4.63 5.28 11.25
C ARG A 287 4.46 3.78 11.12
N PRO A 288 5.37 3.06 10.43
CA PRO A 288 5.19 1.63 10.15
C PRO A 288 5.34 0.73 11.38
N ASN A 289 6.33 0.99 12.24
CA ASN A 289 6.66 0.15 13.38
C ASN A 289 7.36 0.94 14.49
N TYR A 290 7.52 0.33 15.66
CA TYR A 290 8.13 0.95 16.85
C TYR A 290 9.65 1.19 16.73
N VAL A 291 10.33 0.64 15.71
CA VAL A 291 11.78 0.82 15.50
C VAL A 291 12.09 1.92 14.47
N SER A 292 11.12 2.33 13.67
CA SER A 292 11.34 3.27 12.56
C SER A 292 11.33 4.72 13.03
N ASP A 293 12.36 5.52 12.78
CA ASP A 293 12.30 6.98 13.01
C ASP A 293 11.72 7.75 11.80
N TYR A 294 11.20 7.02 10.80
CA TYR A 294 10.62 7.60 9.59
C TYR A 294 9.11 7.78 9.71
N ILE A 295 8.69 9.01 9.97
CA ILE A 295 7.30 9.44 10.05
C ILE A 295 6.89 10.14 8.76
N GLU A 296 5.74 9.72 8.21
CA GLU A 296 5.17 10.29 6.99
C GLU A 296 3.82 10.95 7.26
N ARG A 297 3.50 11.99 6.49
CA ARG A 297 2.19 12.66 6.57
C ARG A 297 1.18 11.95 5.67
N CYS A 298 0.00 11.66 6.19
CA CYS A 298 -1.10 11.11 5.43
C CYS A 298 -1.71 12.21 4.55
N TYR A 299 -1.39 12.23 3.26
CA TYR A 299 -1.78 13.32 2.36
C TYR A 299 -3.10 13.09 1.62
N LYS A 300 -3.51 11.84 1.37
CA LYS A 300 -4.79 11.55 0.70
C LYS A 300 -5.98 11.83 1.62
N ASN A 301 -5.86 11.37 2.87
CA ASN A 301 -6.92 11.42 3.87
C ASN A 301 -6.31 11.60 5.26
N THR A 302 -6.08 12.86 5.65
CA THR A 302 -5.47 13.23 6.94
C THR A 302 -6.27 12.71 8.14
N ASP A 303 -7.60 12.62 8.01
CA ASP A 303 -8.48 12.23 9.11
C ASP A 303 -8.45 10.74 9.45
N GLN A 304 -7.93 9.90 8.55
CA GLN A 304 -7.91 8.44 8.75
C GLN A 304 -6.68 7.99 9.55
N CYS A 305 -5.64 8.81 9.62
CA CYS A 305 -4.49 8.59 10.48
C CYS A 305 -4.75 9.26 11.83
N LEU A 306 -5.12 8.46 12.83
CA LEU A 306 -5.45 8.95 14.17
C LEU A 306 -4.21 9.43 14.93
N GLY A 307 -3.04 8.89 14.61
CA GLY A 307 -1.80 9.15 15.35
C GLY A 307 -1.78 8.43 16.70
N GLY A 308 -1.15 9.04 17.71
CA GLY A 308 -1.00 8.47 19.05
C GLY A 308 0.28 7.64 19.23
N TRP A 309 0.28 6.80 20.27
CA TRP A 309 1.40 5.90 20.63
C TRP A 309 1.42 4.58 19.83
N SER A 310 0.34 4.27 19.13
CA SER A 310 0.24 3.07 18.31
C SER A 310 1.09 3.19 17.04
N ILE A 311 1.31 2.05 16.37
CA ILE A 311 2.10 1.96 15.13
C ILE A 311 1.34 1.16 14.07
N GLY A 312 1.72 1.33 12.81
CA GLY A 312 1.16 0.59 11.68
C GLY A 312 -0.35 0.74 11.59
N ASP A 313 -1.05 -0.37 11.37
CA ASP A 313 -2.50 -0.41 11.18
C ASP A 313 -3.30 0.07 12.41
N ASN A 314 -2.72 -0.02 13.62
CA ASN A 314 -3.36 0.42 14.85
C ASN A 314 -3.44 1.96 14.97
N THR A 315 -2.75 2.71 14.10
CA THR A 315 -2.91 4.17 13.99
C THR A 315 -4.04 4.57 13.05
N CYS A 316 -4.61 3.60 12.34
CA CYS A 316 -5.64 3.84 11.35
C CYS A 316 -7.03 3.81 11.98
N ASN A 317 -7.93 4.63 11.43
CA ASN A 317 -9.34 4.60 11.77
C ASN A 317 -9.99 3.23 11.43
N GLN A 318 -11.15 2.95 12.00
CA GLN A 318 -11.84 1.67 11.85
C GLN A 318 -12.06 1.32 10.37
N GLY A 319 -11.69 0.09 9.99
CA GLY A 319 -11.80 -0.43 8.63
C GLY A 319 -10.69 0.00 7.65
N TYR A 320 -9.72 0.80 8.10
CA TYR A 320 -8.54 1.21 7.33
C TYR A 320 -7.27 0.49 7.82
N ILE A 321 -6.40 0.15 6.88
CA ILE A 321 -5.10 -0.54 7.06
C ILE A 321 -4.07 -0.09 6.02
N GLY A 322 -2.85 -0.59 6.13
CA GLY A 322 -1.76 -0.40 5.18
C GLY A 322 -1.00 0.91 5.38
N GLY A 323 0.00 1.13 4.53
CA GLY A 323 0.80 2.35 4.53
C GLY A 323 -0.08 3.61 4.43
N LEU A 324 0.12 4.55 5.36
CA LEU A 324 -0.66 5.80 5.46
C LEU A 324 -2.19 5.59 5.62
N CYS A 325 -2.64 4.40 6.04
CA CYS A 325 -4.06 4.07 6.23
C CYS A 325 -4.92 4.26 4.97
N GLU A 326 -4.36 3.98 3.79
CA GLU A 326 -5.03 4.23 2.50
C GLU A 326 -5.84 3.05 1.95
N GLU A 327 -5.69 1.86 2.55
CA GLU A 327 -6.36 0.64 2.12
C GLU A 327 -7.40 0.19 3.14
N CYS A 328 -8.37 -0.60 2.69
CA CYS A 328 -9.44 -1.10 3.55
C CYS A 328 -9.12 -2.49 4.06
N ASP A 329 -9.57 -2.81 5.27
CA ASP A 329 -9.41 -4.14 5.86
C ASP A 329 -10.33 -5.17 5.18
N LYS A 330 -9.87 -5.70 4.06
CA LYS A 330 -10.62 -6.64 3.21
C LYS A 330 -10.79 -8.02 3.85
N PHE A 331 -9.86 -8.38 4.74
CA PHE A 331 -9.75 -9.73 5.33
C PHE A 331 -10.11 -9.80 6.80
N ASP A 332 -10.53 -8.68 7.40
CA ASP A 332 -10.83 -8.60 8.84
C ASP A 332 -9.60 -8.92 9.70
N LEU A 333 -8.44 -8.39 9.32
CA LEU A 333 -7.18 -8.56 10.05
C LEU A 333 -7.24 -7.95 11.45
N ARG A 334 -8.04 -6.89 11.62
CA ARG A 334 -8.23 -6.18 12.89
C ARG A 334 -9.36 -6.74 13.76
N GLY A 335 -10.27 -7.54 13.21
CA GLY A 335 -11.44 -8.07 13.93
C GLY A 335 -12.64 -7.10 13.97
N ASP A 336 -12.61 -6.01 13.21
CA ASP A 336 -13.68 -4.99 13.14
C ASP A 336 -14.72 -5.28 12.03
N GLY A 337 -14.52 -6.36 11.28
CA GLY A 337 -15.31 -6.77 10.12
C GLY A 337 -14.60 -6.54 8.78
N GLN A 338 -15.24 -6.97 7.70
CA GLN A 338 -14.70 -6.82 6.34
C GLN A 338 -15.11 -5.48 5.72
N TYR A 339 -14.13 -4.76 5.16
CA TYR A 339 -14.29 -3.45 4.53
C TYR A 339 -13.76 -3.44 3.09
N PHE A 340 -14.34 -2.59 2.26
CA PHE A 340 -13.92 -2.39 0.87
C PHE A 340 -13.91 -0.90 0.53
N LYS A 341 -13.14 -0.55 -0.50
CA LYS A 341 -12.94 0.84 -0.92
C LYS A 341 -14.07 1.31 -1.82
N ASN A 342 -14.87 2.26 -1.37
CA ASN A 342 -15.82 2.94 -2.23
C ASN A 342 -15.06 3.90 -3.17
N GLN A 343 -15.09 3.60 -4.48
CA GLN A 343 -14.35 4.37 -5.48
C GLN A 343 -14.84 5.80 -5.68
N GLN A 344 -16.03 6.14 -5.17
CA GLN A 344 -16.60 7.49 -5.29
C GLN A 344 -16.03 8.47 -4.26
N GLN A 345 -15.81 8.00 -3.02
CA GLN A 345 -15.38 8.84 -1.89
C GLN A 345 -13.99 8.46 -1.35
N LEU A 346 -13.37 7.38 -1.86
CA LEU A 346 -12.13 6.79 -1.33
C LEU A 346 -12.26 6.36 0.14
N GLU A 347 -13.49 6.16 0.61
CA GLU A 347 -13.79 5.73 1.97
C GLU A 347 -14.01 4.23 2.05
N CYS A 348 -13.62 3.64 3.17
CA CYS A 348 -13.86 2.24 3.47
C CYS A 348 -15.29 2.05 4.00
N GLN A 349 -16.05 1.19 3.33
CA GLN A 349 -17.42 0.83 3.71
C GLN A 349 -17.48 -0.65 4.08
N GLN A 350 -18.38 -1.03 4.98
CA GLN A 350 -18.49 -2.42 5.45
C GLN A 350 -19.16 -3.33 4.41
N CYS A 351 -18.76 -4.61 4.36
CA CYS A 351 -19.25 -5.62 3.41
C CYS A 351 -20.73 -6.04 3.61
N GLN A 352 -21.44 -5.56 4.64
CA GLN A 352 -22.75 -6.09 5.07
C GLN A 352 -23.93 -5.81 4.10
N GLU A 353 -23.87 -4.76 3.27
CA GLU A 353 -24.95 -4.43 2.32
C GLU A 353 -24.85 -5.22 0.99
N LEU A 354 -24.95 -6.55 1.04
CA LEU A 354 -24.86 -7.41 -0.14
C LEU A 354 -25.94 -7.11 -1.19
N SER A 355 -27.16 -6.78 -0.74
CA SER A 355 -28.33 -6.55 -1.61
C SER A 355 -28.14 -5.34 -2.53
N LYS A 356 -27.71 -4.19 -2.00
CA LYS A 356 -27.46 -2.98 -2.81
C LYS A 356 -26.38 -3.20 -3.87
N ARG A 357 -25.36 -4.01 -3.55
CA ARG A 357 -24.27 -4.33 -4.49
C ARG A 357 -24.69 -5.28 -5.58
N LEU A 358 -25.46 -6.31 -5.24
CA LEU A 358 -26.05 -7.20 -6.25
C LEU A 358 -26.91 -6.40 -7.23
N ILE A 359 -27.73 -5.48 -6.74
CA ILE A 359 -28.52 -4.58 -7.59
C ILE A 359 -27.60 -3.72 -8.46
N ALA A 360 -26.57 -3.08 -7.89
CA ALA A 360 -25.62 -2.26 -8.65
C ALA A 360 -24.89 -3.08 -9.73
N PHE A 361 -24.43 -4.29 -9.41
CA PHE A 361 -23.81 -5.21 -10.34
C PHE A 361 -24.76 -5.60 -11.49
N LEU A 362 -26.02 -5.94 -11.18
CA LEU A 362 -27.03 -6.26 -12.18
C LEU A 362 -27.33 -5.05 -13.10
N LEU A 363 -27.42 -3.85 -12.54
CA LEU A 363 -27.62 -2.63 -13.34
C LEU A 363 -26.44 -2.34 -14.27
N ILE A 364 -25.20 -2.50 -13.81
CA ILE A 364 -24.00 -2.23 -14.62
C ILE A 364 -23.80 -3.32 -15.68
N SER A 365 -24.06 -4.58 -15.34
CA SER A 365 -24.01 -5.68 -16.32
C SER A 365 -25.08 -5.50 -17.40
N PHE A 366 -26.30 -5.13 -17.03
CA PHE A 366 -27.34 -4.76 -17.99
C PHE A 366 -26.91 -3.57 -18.87
N TRP A 367 -26.36 -2.51 -18.27
CA TRP A 367 -25.84 -1.36 -19.02
C TRP A 367 -24.71 -1.74 -19.99
N ALA A 368 -23.76 -2.59 -19.56
CA ALA A 368 -22.66 -3.03 -20.40
C ALA A 368 -23.15 -3.84 -21.61
N ILE A 369 -24.08 -4.78 -21.38
CA ILE A 369 -24.71 -5.56 -22.45
C ILE A 369 -25.49 -4.62 -23.38
N LEU A 370 -26.30 -3.70 -22.84
CA LEU A 370 -27.04 -2.73 -23.66
C LEU A 370 -26.12 -1.84 -24.50
N SER A 371 -25.04 -1.32 -23.90
CA SER A 371 -24.03 -0.50 -24.57
C SER A 371 -23.32 -1.26 -25.70
N THR A 372 -22.90 -2.51 -25.44
CA THR A 372 -22.32 -3.37 -26.48
C THR A 372 -23.31 -3.64 -27.62
N LEU A 373 -24.57 -3.96 -27.31
CA LEU A 373 -25.60 -4.19 -28.34
C LEU A 373 -25.88 -2.95 -29.18
N LEU A 374 -25.99 -1.77 -28.56
CA LEU A 374 -26.21 -0.50 -29.26
C LEU A 374 -25.05 -0.15 -30.19
N THR A 375 -23.81 -0.36 -29.74
CA THR A 375 -22.61 -0.10 -30.55
C THR A 375 -22.48 -1.10 -31.70
N ILE A 376 -22.70 -2.39 -31.47
CA ILE A 376 -22.73 -3.41 -32.53
C ILE A 376 -23.79 -3.06 -33.58
N ARG A 377 -25.02 -2.74 -33.16
CA ARG A 377 -26.11 -2.39 -34.07
C ARG A 377 -25.80 -1.13 -34.88
N SER A 378 -25.17 -0.14 -34.25
CA SER A 378 -24.70 1.08 -34.93
C SER A 378 -23.65 0.76 -36.00
N ILE A 379 -22.65 -0.05 -35.65
CA ILE A 379 -21.57 -0.46 -36.56
C ILE A 379 -22.14 -1.31 -37.71
N GLU A 380 -23.02 -2.26 -37.41
CA GLU A 380 -23.65 -3.11 -38.42
C GLU A 380 -24.48 -2.29 -39.41
N LYS A 381 -25.31 -1.36 -38.93
CA LYS A 381 -26.09 -0.47 -39.79
C LYS A 381 -25.17 0.34 -40.72
N SER A 382 -24.06 0.86 -40.20
CA SER A 382 -23.06 1.57 -41.01
C SER A 382 -22.44 0.64 -42.08
N ASN A 383 -22.12 -0.60 -41.70
CA ASN A 383 -21.55 -1.59 -42.61
C ASN A 383 -22.55 -2.05 -43.68
N GLN A 384 -23.83 -2.20 -43.34
CA GLN A 384 -24.91 -2.52 -44.27
C GLN A 384 -25.08 -1.38 -45.30
N LEU A 385 -25.10 -0.14 -44.83
CA LEU A 385 -25.14 1.05 -45.67
C LEU A 385 -23.95 1.06 -46.65
N PHE A 386 -22.72 0.87 -46.16
CA PHE A 386 -21.53 0.77 -47.03
C PHE A 386 -21.67 -0.31 -48.11
N THR A 387 -22.13 -1.51 -47.74
CA THR A 387 -22.30 -2.58 -48.72
C THR A 387 -23.37 -2.31 -49.76
N SER A 388 -24.49 -1.70 -49.36
CA SER A 388 -25.54 -1.31 -50.30
C SER A 388 -25.05 -0.28 -51.30
N LEU A 389 -24.22 0.67 -50.86
CA LEU A 389 -23.63 1.70 -51.73
C LEU A 389 -22.58 1.08 -52.66
N LYS A 390 -21.71 0.22 -52.13
CA LYS A 390 -20.62 -0.39 -52.90
C LYS A 390 -21.08 -1.34 -53.99
N LEU A 391 -22.19 -2.04 -53.78
CA LEU A 391 -22.78 -2.94 -54.79
C LEU A 391 -23.58 -2.18 -55.85
N LYS A 392 -24.22 -1.05 -55.49
CA LYS A 392 -25.12 -0.34 -56.40
C LYS A 392 -24.44 0.78 -57.18
N GLN A 393 -23.28 1.28 -56.75
CA GLN A 393 -22.79 2.60 -57.20
C GLN A 393 -21.26 2.67 -57.35
N LYS A 394 -20.80 3.31 -58.44
CA LYS A 394 -19.38 3.55 -58.74
C LYS A 394 -18.66 4.50 -57.76
N PHE A 395 -19.38 5.32 -57.00
CA PHE A 395 -18.84 6.32 -56.06
C PHE A 395 -19.26 6.07 -54.60
N ALA A 396 -19.30 4.81 -54.21
CA ALA A 396 -19.79 4.39 -52.89
C ALA A 396 -19.03 5.02 -51.71
N ASP A 397 -17.72 5.23 -51.83
CA ASP A 397 -16.88 5.73 -50.73
C ASP A 397 -17.20 7.20 -50.38
N ILE A 398 -17.42 8.06 -51.39
CA ILE A 398 -17.78 9.47 -51.17
C ILE A 398 -19.17 9.58 -50.56
N LEU A 399 -20.13 8.80 -51.10
CA LEU A 399 -21.50 8.85 -50.61
C LEU A 399 -21.61 8.26 -49.19
N PHE A 400 -20.83 7.21 -48.91
CA PHE A 400 -20.74 6.65 -47.57
C PHE A 400 -20.24 7.70 -46.55
N ASN A 401 -19.18 8.44 -46.87
CA ASN A 401 -18.64 9.46 -45.97
C ASN A 401 -19.64 10.60 -45.67
N LEU A 402 -20.55 10.90 -46.61
CA LEU A 402 -21.61 11.90 -46.44
C LEU A 402 -22.80 11.38 -45.62
N ASP A 403 -23.15 10.11 -45.78
CA ASP A 403 -24.31 9.47 -45.12
C ASP A 403 -23.93 8.71 -43.83
N GLN A 404 -22.66 8.69 -43.44
CA GLN A 404 -22.18 7.94 -42.27
C GLN A 404 -22.84 8.45 -40.98
N ASP A 405 -23.40 7.53 -40.18
CA ASP A 405 -23.98 7.83 -38.88
C ASP A 405 -22.91 8.49 -37.97
N HIS A 406 -23.12 9.77 -37.66
CA HIS A 406 -22.16 10.60 -36.92
C HIS A 406 -22.23 10.45 -35.39
N GLU A 407 -23.24 9.74 -34.88
CA GLU A 407 -23.55 9.59 -33.45
C GLU A 407 -22.43 8.88 -32.69
N SER A 408 -21.97 7.74 -33.21
CA SER A 408 -20.96 6.89 -32.56
C SER A 408 -19.62 7.60 -32.42
N ILE A 409 -19.20 8.32 -33.47
CA ILE A 409 -17.96 9.13 -33.48
C ILE A 409 -18.01 10.19 -32.37
N LEU A 410 -19.16 10.87 -32.26
CA LEU A 410 -19.36 11.96 -31.31
C LEU A 410 -19.38 11.46 -29.86
N LEU A 411 -20.05 10.32 -29.62
CA LEU A 411 -20.10 9.66 -28.33
C LEU A 411 -18.71 9.14 -27.92
N LYS A 412 -17.96 8.53 -28.85
CA LYS A 412 -16.59 8.05 -28.60
C LYS A 412 -15.64 9.20 -28.23
N LEU A 413 -15.69 10.31 -28.97
CA LEU A 413 -14.94 11.53 -28.66
C LEU A 413 -15.32 12.08 -27.28
N PHE A 414 -16.62 12.22 -27.00
CA PHE A 414 -17.13 12.74 -25.74
C PHE A 414 -16.66 11.91 -24.54
N LEU A 415 -16.86 10.59 -24.57
CA LEU A 415 -16.44 9.68 -23.50
C LEU A 415 -14.92 9.69 -23.28
N ASN A 416 -14.15 9.81 -24.35
CA ASN A 416 -12.69 9.87 -24.27
C ASN A 416 -12.20 11.15 -23.57
N TYR A 417 -12.76 12.32 -23.90
CA TYR A 417 -12.37 13.58 -23.26
C TYR A 417 -12.93 13.74 -21.86
N LEU A 418 -14.13 13.25 -21.59
CA LEU A 418 -14.65 13.18 -20.22
C LEU A 418 -13.78 12.28 -19.33
N TRP A 419 -13.27 11.17 -19.85
CA TRP A 419 -12.30 10.34 -19.12
C TRP A 419 -11.01 11.09 -18.83
N ILE A 420 -10.42 11.77 -19.83
CA ILE A 420 -9.21 12.60 -19.62
C ILE A 420 -9.50 13.70 -18.58
N PHE A 421 -10.65 14.35 -18.65
CA PHE A 421 -11.04 15.37 -17.68
C PHE A 421 -11.22 14.76 -16.27
N SER A 422 -11.72 13.53 -16.16
CA SER A 422 -11.88 12.83 -14.88
C SER A 422 -10.54 12.51 -14.17
N LEU A 423 -9.40 12.66 -14.86
CA LEU A 423 -8.07 12.52 -14.26
C LEU A 423 -7.79 13.63 -13.25
N ILE A 424 -8.44 14.78 -13.38
CA ILE A 424 -8.33 15.89 -12.43
C ILE A 424 -8.72 15.46 -11.00
N PHE A 425 -9.70 14.55 -10.87
CA PHE A 425 -10.09 14.02 -9.56
C PHE A 425 -9.04 13.10 -8.91
N THR A 426 -7.97 12.75 -9.62
CA THR A 426 -6.86 11.94 -9.07
C THR A 426 -5.77 12.79 -8.41
N PHE A 427 -5.91 14.11 -8.34
CA PHE A 427 -4.94 15.01 -7.71
C PHE A 427 -5.07 15.12 -6.18
N ASN A 428 -5.76 14.19 -5.49
CA ASN A 428 -6.03 14.25 -4.04
C ASN A 428 -6.58 15.61 -3.57
N ILE A 429 -7.36 16.26 -4.42
CA ILE A 429 -8.00 17.54 -4.17
C ILE A 429 -9.43 17.27 -3.72
N LYS A 430 -9.93 18.02 -2.73
CA LYS A 430 -11.33 17.94 -2.32
C LYS A 430 -12.22 18.65 -3.36
N PHE A 431 -13.07 17.90 -4.06
CA PHE A 431 -14.07 18.45 -4.99
C PHE A 431 -15.48 18.31 -4.41
N SER A 432 -16.34 19.31 -4.65
CA SER A 432 -17.76 19.25 -4.27
C SER A 432 -18.60 18.34 -5.17
N PHE A 433 -18.04 17.88 -6.28
CA PHE A 433 -18.69 16.99 -7.24
C PHE A 433 -17.71 15.94 -7.74
N SER A 434 -18.21 14.79 -8.20
CA SER A 434 -17.41 13.75 -8.83
C SER A 434 -18.02 13.31 -10.16
N LEU A 435 -17.17 12.96 -11.13
CA LEU A 435 -17.56 12.39 -12.41
C LEU A 435 -17.38 10.87 -12.43
N SER A 436 -17.69 10.20 -11.31
CA SER A 436 -17.51 8.75 -11.14
C SER A 436 -18.31 7.93 -12.16
N PHE A 437 -19.50 8.40 -12.56
CA PHE A 437 -20.35 7.76 -13.58
C PHE A 437 -19.64 7.59 -14.93
N ILE A 438 -18.71 8.50 -15.28
CA ILE A 438 -17.95 8.44 -16.55
C ILE A 438 -16.95 7.29 -16.51
N LYS A 439 -16.23 7.14 -15.39
CA LYS A 439 -15.32 6.01 -15.18
C LYS A 439 -16.11 4.69 -15.23
N GLN A 440 -17.28 4.66 -14.59
CA GLN A 440 -18.16 3.48 -14.59
C GLN A 440 -18.71 3.11 -15.97
N SER A 441 -19.01 4.11 -16.81
CA SER A 441 -19.50 3.89 -18.18
C SER A 441 -18.39 3.42 -19.13
N ASN A 442 -17.16 3.92 -18.94
CA ASN A 442 -16.02 3.56 -19.79
C ASN A 442 -15.40 2.21 -19.40
N ASP A 443 -15.25 1.91 -18.11
CA ASP A 443 -14.55 0.71 -17.62
C ASP A 443 -15.50 -0.28 -16.94
N THR A 444 -16.57 -0.68 -17.63
CA THR A 444 -17.68 -1.44 -17.02
C THR A 444 -17.24 -2.75 -16.36
N SER A 445 -16.33 -3.53 -16.96
CA SER A 445 -15.88 -4.81 -16.41
C SER A 445 -15.06 -4.65 -15.13
N TYR A 446 -14.32 -3.55 -14.99
CA TYR A 446 -13.60 -3.23 -13.75
C TYR A 446 -14.53 -2.92 -12.60
N PHE A 447 -15.51 -2.04 -12.83
CA PHE A 447 -16.49 -1.73 -11.80
C PHE A 447 -17.29 -2.97 -11.39
N MET A 448 -17.68 -3.80 -12.35
CA MET A 448 -18.29 -5.10 -12.05
C MET A 448 -17.41 -5.97 -11.15
N ALA A 449 -16.10 -6.07 -11.41
CA ALA A 449 -15.18 -6.83 -10.56
C ALA A 449 -15.04 -6.23 -9.15
N ASN A 450 -15.06 -4.89 -9.01
CA ASN A 450 -14.99 -4.23 -7.70
C ASN A 450 -16.22 -4.55 -6.83
N TYR A 451 -17.42 -4.67 -7.44
CA TYR A 451 -18.61 -5.11 -6.70
C TYR A 451 -18.51 -6.55 -6.19
N PHE A 452 -17.65 -7.39 -6.80
CA PHE A 452 -17.36 -8.74 -6.33
C PHE A 452 -16.23 -8.82 -5.29
N GLU A 453 -15.55 -7.72 -4.93
CA GLU A 453 -14.39 -7.78 -4.00
C GLU A 453 -14.70 -8.44 -2.66
N CYS A 454 -15.84 -8.13 -2.02
CA CYS A 454 -16.22 -8.79 -0.76
C CYS A 454 -16.57 -10.28 -0.92
N PHE A 455 -16.91 -10.73 -2.13
CA PHE A 455 -17.06 -12.15 -2.41
C PHE A 455 -15.70 -12.81 -2.64
N LEU A 456 -14.82 -12.13 -3.38
CA LEU A 456 -13.46 -12.58 -3.65
C LEU A 456 -12.61 -12.67 -2.38
N SER A 457 -12.86 -11.82 -1.38
CA SER A 457 -12.09 -11.83 -0.12
C SER A 457 -12.35 -13.07 0.73
N LYS A 458 -13.48 -13.75 0.50
CA LYS A 458 -13.82 -15.03 1.16
C LYS A 458 -13.15 -16.24 0.51
N ILE A 459 -12.61 -16.08 -0.70
CA ILE A 459 -11.93 -17.17 -1.40
C ILE A 459 -10.49 -17.20 -0.90
N GLU A 460 -10.16 -18.21 -0.08
CA GLU A 460 -8.82 -18.38 0.47
C GLU A 460 -7.79 -18.73 -0.64
N GLY A 461 -6.57 -18.20 -0.50
CA GLY A 461 -5.39 -18.67 -1.24
C GLY A 461 -4.78 -17.71 -2.27
N THR A 462 -5.41 -16.58 -2.61
CA THR A 462 -4.83 -15.59 -3.54
C THR A 462 -5.10 -14.16 -3.09
N GLU A 463 -4.08 -13.29 -3.21
CA GLU A 463 -4.25 -11.85 -2.93
C GLU A 463 -5.29 -11.23 -3.88
N LEU A 464 -6.14 -10.37 -3.31
CA LEU A 464 -7.27 -9.74 -3.99
C LEU A 464 -6.88 -8.91 -5.22
N ILE A 465 -5.67 -8.35 -5.21
CA ILE A 465 -5.19 -7.52 -6.31
C ILE A 465 -5.01 -8.33 -7.61
N TYR A 466 -4.57 -9.59 -7.53
CA TYR A 466 -4.40 -10.46 -8.71
C TYR A 466 -5.73 -11.07 -9.14
N SER A 467 -6.54 -11.55 -8.18
CA SER A 467 -7.83 -12.15 -8.48
C SER A 467 -8.78 -11.17 -9.17
N ARG A 468 -8.72 -9.88 -8.81
CA ARG A 468 -9.46 -8.81 -9.49
C ARG A 468 -9.15 -8.74 -10.99
N ILE A 469 -7.87 -8.79 -11.39
CA ILE A 469 -7.48 -8.77 -12.80
C ILE A 469 -8.08 -9.99 -13.52
N ILE A 470 -7.94 -11.17 -12.93
CA ILE A 470 -8.47 -12.43 -13.50
C ILE A 470 -9.99 -12.33 -13.70
N VAL A 471 -10.71 -11.80 -12.70
CA VAL A 471 -12.18 -11.60 -12.78
C VAL A 471 -12.53 -10.57 -13.85
N THR A 472 -11.80 -9.46 -13.99
CA THR A 472 -12.08 -8.48 -15.06
C THR A 472 -11.91 -9.08 -16.45
N ILE A 473 -10.85 -9.87 -16.68
CA ILE A 473 -10.64 -10.60 -17.94
C ILE A 473 -11.74 -11.65 -18.15
N GLY A 474 -12.09 -12.40 -17.10
CA GLY A 474 -13.19 -13.37 -17.12
C GLY A 474 -14.54 -12.75 -17.47
N LEU A 475 -14.85 -11.55 -16.95
CA LEU A 475 -16.06 -10.80 -17.27
C LEU A 475 -16.08 -10.28 -18.72
N ILE A 476 -14.93 -9.89 -19.27
CA ILE A 476 -14.82 -9.54 -20.69
C ILE A 476 -15.10 -10.77 -21.56
N LEU A 477 -14.52 -11.93 -21.21
CA LEU A 477 -14.75 -13.18 -21.92
C LEU A 477 -16.21 -13.65 -21.79
N SER A 478 -16.83 -13.51 -20.62
CA SER A 478 -18.23 -13.89 -20.42
C SER A 478 -19.18 -13.03 -21.25
N GLN A 479 -18.93 -11.73 -21.38
CA GLN A 479 -19.70 -10.85 -22.28
C GLN A 479 -19.60 -11.29 -23.75
N ILE A 480 -18.41 -11.72 -24.21
CA ILE A 480 -18.22 -12.26 -25.56
C ILE A 480 -19.02 -13.57 -25.73
N LEU A 481 -18.99 -14.46 -24.74
CA LEU A 481 -19.73 -15.72 -24.76
C LEU A 481 -21.25 -15.51 -24.77
N ILE A 482 -21.78 -14.60 -23.94
CA ILE A 482 -23.21 -14.26 -23.90
C ILE A 482 -23.66 -13.75 -25.26
N LEU A 483 -22.90 -12.85 -25.88
CA LEU A 483 -23.23 -12.32 -27.22
C LEU A 483 -23.12 -13.41 -28.30
N LYS A 484 -22.16 -14.33 -28.18
CA LYS A 484 -22.04 -15.49 -29.08
C LYS A 484 -23.27 -16.39 -28.97
N ILE A 485 -23.71 -16.72 -27.76
CA ILE A 485 -24.92 -17.52 -27.50
C ILE A 485 -26.16 -16.80 -28.05
N PHE A 486 -26.32 -15.51 -27.77
CA PHE A 486 -27.41 -14.71 -28.31
C PHE A 486 -27.44 -14.70 -29.84
N SER A 487 -26.25 -14.62 -30.49
CA SER A 487 -26.14 -14.70 -31.95
C SER A 487 -26.41 -16.09 -32.52
N LEU A 488 -26.17 -17.16 -31.74
CA LEU A 488 -26.54 -18.52 -32.12
C LEU A 488 -28.07 -18.71 -32.13
N LEU A 489 -28.76 -18.08 -31.18
CA LEU A 489 -30.22 -18.13 -31.09
C LEU A 489 -30.95 -17.31 -32.18
N THR A 490 -30.28 -16.36 -32.83
CA THR A 490 -30.93 -15.38 -33.73
C THR A 490 -30.60 -15.48 -35.22
N ASP A 491 -29.55 -16.19 -35.66
CA ASP A 491 -29.34 -16.77 -37.02
C ASP A 491 -27.83 -17.05 -37.30
N HIS A 492 -27.53 -18.15 -38.01
CA HIS A 492 -26.14 -18.63 -38.22
C HIS A 492 -25.23 -17.77 -39.11
N LYS A 493 -25.76 -16.99 -40.07
CA LYS A 493 -24.93 -16.31 -41.11
C LYS A 493 -24.13 -15.09 -40.60
N TYR A 494 -24.34 -14.65 -39.36
CA TYR A 494 -23.78 -13.41 -38.82
C TYR A 494 -22.65 -13.59 -37.79
N GLN A 495 -22.37 -14.82 -37.37
CA GLN A 495 -21.61 -15.12 -36.14
C GLN A 495 -20.17 -14.60 -36.13
N SER A 496 -19.33 -14.94 -37.11
CA SER A 496 -17.89 -14.59 -37.07
C SER A 496 -17.62 -13.07 -37.16
N ARG A 497 -18.49 -12.32 -37.85
CA ARG A 497 -18.30 -10.87 -38.04
C ARG A 497 -18.62 -10.09 -36.78
N ILE A 498 -19.73 -10.42 -36.14
CA ILE A 498 -20.16 -9.79 -34.88
C ILE A 498 -19.11 -10.04 -33.81
N ILE A 499 -18.61 -11.27 -33.67
CA ILE A 499 -17.59 -11.64 -32.69
C ILE A 499 -16.29 -10.82 -32.85
N SER A 500 -15.83 -10.58 -34.09
CA SER A 500 -14.63 -9.78 -34.32
C SER A 500 -14.81 -8.32 -33.89
N ILE A 501 -15.98 -7.73 -34.17
CA ILE A 501 -16.29 -6.34 -33.79
C ILE A 501 -16.44 -6.24 -32.27
N THR A 502 -17.11 -7.20 -31.63
CA THR A 502 -17.32 -7.20 -30.18
C THR A 502 -16.01 -7.35 -29.42
N MET A 503 -15.12 -8.24 -29.86
CA MET A 503 -13.79 -8.35 -29.25
C MET A 503 -13.02 -7.02 -29.34
N LEU A 504 -12.97 -6.39 -30.51
CA LEU A 504 -12.28 -5.12 -30.70
C LEU A 504 -12.88 -4.01 -29.83
N TYR A 505 -14.21 -3.93 -29.77
CA TYR A 505 -14.92 -2.94 -28.97
C TYR A 505 -14.65 -3.14 -27.47
N LEU A 506 -14.86 -4.35 -26.94
CA LEU A 506 -14.68 -4.66 -25.51
C LEU A 506 -13.23 -4.47 -25.07
N TYR A 507 -12.27 -4.80 -25.94
CA TYR A 507 -10.86 -4.51 -25.71
C TYR A 507 -10.60 -3.00 -25.62
N ILE A 508 -11.02 -2.21 -26.61
CA ILE A 508 -10.80 -0.74 -26.62
C ILE A 508 -11.50 -0.06 -25.44
N GLN A 509 -12.69 -0.54 -25.07
CA GLN A 509 -13.50 -0.04 -23.97
C GLN A 509 -12.79 -0.24 -22.62
N ASN A 510 -12.36 -1.47 -22.31
CA ASN A 510 -11.72 -1.81 -21.03
C ASN A 510 -10.19 -1.62 -21.00
N TYR A 511 -9.59 -1.13 -22.09
CA TYR A 511 -8.14 -1.00 -22.24
C TYR A 511 -7.51 -0.19 -21.11
N ALA A 512 -8.09 0.98 -20.78
CA ALA A 512 -7.51 1.89 -19.79
C ALA A 512 -7.44 1.24 -18.39
N SER A 513 -8.52 0.59 -17.95
CA SER A 513 -8.53 -0.08 -16.65
C SER A 513 -7.57 -1.27 -16.58
N LEU A 514 -7.48 -2.10 -17.62
CA LEU A 514 -6.55 -3.24 -17.64
C LEU A 514 -5.11 -2.76 -17.51
N ILE A 515 -4.71 -1.78 -18.35
CA ILE A 515 -3.37 -1.19 -18.27
C ILE A 515 -3.13 -0.61 -16.87
N ASN A 516 -4.09 0.12 -16.30
CA ASN A 516 -3.94 0.67 -14.95
C ASN A 516 -3.69 -0.42 -13.89
N GLN A 517 -4.46 -1.51 -13.90
CA GLN A 517 -4.31 -2.60 -12.93
C GLN A 517 -2.97 -3.33 -13.06
N PHE A 518 -2.49 -3.61 -14.28
CA PHE A 518 -1.19 -4.27 -14.47
C PHE A 518 -0.04 -3.35 -14.04
N PHE A 519 -0.04 -2.09 -14.48
CA PHE A 519 1.05 -1.17 -14.15
C PHE A 519 1.05 -0.75 -12.67
N SER A 520 -0.10 -0.72 -11.98
CA SER A 520 -0.14 -0.41 -10.55
C SER A 520 0.47 -1.51 -9.67
N ILE A 521 0.50 -2.76 -10.15
CA ILE A 521 1.18 -3.87 -9.44
C ILE A 521 2.69 -3.84 -9.68
N LEU A 522 3.11 -3.41 -10.87
CA LEU A 522 4.53 -3.30 -11.23
C LEU A 522 5.22 -2.11 -10.57
N ALA A 523 4.47 -1.05 -10.29
CA ALA A 523 5.00 0.17 -9.69
C ALA A 523 5.25 0.02 -8.18
N VAL A 524 6.36 0.62 -7.74
CA VAL A 524 6.80 0.70 -6.34
C VAL A 524 6.36 2.03 -5.75
N ARG A 525 5.90 1.99 -4.51
CA ARG A 525 5.72 3.18 -3.68
C ARG A 525 6.56 3.09 -2.42
N ARG A 526 7.46 4.06 -2.21
CA ARG A 526 8.25 4.12 -0.98
C ARG A 526 7.53 4.96 0.08
N ILE A 527 7.24 4.35 1.23
CA ILE A 527 6.59 5.01 2.38
C ILE A 527 7.44 4.69 3.62
N SER A 528 7.95 5.71 4.32
CA SER A 528 8.79 5.52 5.51
C SER A 528 9.99 4.58 5.26
N GLN A 529 10.65 4.72 4.10
CA GLN A 529 11.77 3.88 3.62
C GLN A 529 11.42 2.41 3.29
N ILE A 530 10.15 2.01 3.39
CA ILE A 530 9.66 0.68 3.04
C ILE A 530 8.98 0.73 1.67
N ASP A 531 9.26 -0.27 0.84
CA ASP A 531 8.70 -0.35 -0.51
C ASP A 531 7.40 -1.17 -0.50
N TYR A 532 6.30 -0.51 -0.88
CA TYR A 532 4.97 -1.07 -1.01
C TYR A 532 4.54 -1.17 -2.47
N ILE A 533 3.57 -2.03 -2.75
CA ILE A 533 2.94 -2.12 -4.07
C ILE A 533 2.04 -0.89 -4.28
N GLN A 534 2.23 -0.14 -5.36
CA GLN A 534 1.44 1.08 -5.63
C GLN A 534 -0.07 0.81 -5.66
N GLY A 535 -0.48 -0.33 -6.23
CA GLY A 535 -1.87 -0.74 -6.35
C GLY A 535 -2.53 -1.18 -5.04
N ASP A 536 -1.76 -1.56 -4.02
CA ASP A 536 -2.26 -1.92 -2.69
C ASP A 536 -1.15 -1.77 -1.64
N VAL A 537 -1.19 -0.67 -0.89
CA VAL A 537 -0.18 -0.34 0.13
C VAL A 537 -0.32 -1.13 1.43
N SER A 538 -1.19 -2.14 1.48
CA SER A 538 -1.14 -3.18 2.53
C SER A 538 -0.08 -4.26 2.25
N LEU A 539 0.38 -4.37 1.00
CA LEU A 539 1.31 -5.40 0.56
C LEU A 539 2.71 -4.84 0.29
N LEU A 540 3.74 -5.55 0.76
CA LEU A 540 5.15 -5.21 0.52
C LEU A 540 5.59 -5.58 -0.91
N TYR A 541 6.33 -4.67 -1.53
CA TYR A 541 6.95 -4.89 -2.83
C TYR A 541 8.13 -5.85 -2.71
N GLY A 542 8.28 -6.76 -3.67
CA GLY A 542 9.42 -7.70 -3.69
C GLY A 542 9.27 -8.89 -2.73
N SER A 543 8.11 -9.09 -2.11
CA SER A 543 7.83 -10.33 -1.37
C SER A 543 7.88 -11.55 -2.29
N ASN A 544 8.20 -12.73 -1.76
CA ASN A 544 8.33 -13.97 -2.57
C ASN A 544 7.03 -14.30 -3.34
N THR A 545 5.88 -14.02 -2.76
CA THR A 545 4.57 -14.15 -3.42
C THR A 545 4.43 -13.15 -4.56
N HIS A 546 4.75 -11.88 -4.33
CA HIS A 546 4.69 -10.82 -5.33
C HIS A 546 5.61 -11.09 -6.52
N ILE A 547 6.86 -11.52 -6.28
CA ILE A 547 7.82 -11.86 -7.34
C ILE A 547 7.28 -13.00 -8.23
N LYS A 548 6.71 -14.05 -7.64
CA LYS A 548 6.11 -15.16 -8.40
C LYS A 548 4.97 -14.69 -9.32
N TRP A 549 4.08 -13.84 -8.81
CA TRP A 549 2.99 -13.28 -9.60
C TRP A 549 3.47 -12.30 -10.67
N ILE A 550 4.51 -11.52 -10.38
CA ILE A 550 5.14 -10.62 -11.36
C ILE A 550 5.59 -11.39 -12.59
N PHE A 551 6.44 -12.40 -12.39
CA PHE A 551 7.03 -13.14 -13.52
C PHE A 551 6.05 -14.11 -14.17
N GLY A 552 5.13 -14.72 -13.40
CA GLY A 552 4.17 -15.68 -13.92
C GLY A 552 2.97 -15.06 -14.66
N PHE A 553 2.54 -13.86 -14.26
CA PHE A 553 1.26 -13.30 -14.72
C PHE A 553 1.32 -11.82 -15.10
N VAL A 554 1.87 -10.95 -14.25
CA VAL A 554 1.75 -9.50 -14.42
C VAL A 554 2.61 -8.99 -15.58
N VAL A 555 3.89 -9.36 -15.63
CA VAL A 555 4.81 -8.95 -16.72
C VAL A 555 4.37 -9.55 -18.06
N PRO A 556 4.13 -10.87 -18.19
CA PRO A 556 3.63 -11.42 -19.46
C PRO A 556 2.30 -10.79 -19.89
N GLY A 557 1.35 -10.62 -18.96
CA GLY A 557 0.05 -10.01 -19.24
C GLY A 557 0.15 -8.56 -19.70
N SER A 558 0.97 -7.75 -19.03
CA SER A 558 1.23 -6.36 -19.42
C SER A 558 1.87 -6.26 -20.81
N ILE A 559 2.84 -7.11 -21.13
CA ILE A 559 3.48 -7.15 -22.46
C ILE A 559 2.43 -7.48 -23.54
N ILE A 560 1.60 -8.50 -23.30
CA ILE A 560 0.57 -8.92 -24.24
C ILE A 560 -0.44 -7.79 -24.48
N LEU A 561 -0.97 -7.19 -23.42
CA LEU A 561 -2.04 -6.21 -23.51
C LEU A 561 -1.55 -4.82 -23.95
N ALA A 562 -0.40 -4.35 -23.46
CA ALA A 562 0.08 -3.00 -23.73
C ALA A 562 0.85 -2.89 -25.04
N PHE A 563 1.54 -3.95 -25.47
CA PHE A 563 2.42 -3.90 -26.64
C PHE A 563 1.96 -4.83 -27.75
N ILE A 564 1.82 -6.14 -27.48
CA ILE A 564 1.54 -7.13 -28.54
C ILE A 564 0.18 -6.86 -29.22
N LEU A 565 -0.89 -6.64 -28.45
CA LEU A 565 -2.21 -6.40 -29.03
C LEU A 565 -2.30 -5.09 -29.84
N PRO A 566 -1.92 -3.90 -29.32
CA PRO A 566 -1.95 -2.67 -30.11
C PRO A 566 -1.04 -2.76 -31.35
N PHE A 567 0.14 -3.35 -31.22
CA PHE A 567 1.08 -3.48 -32.34
C PHE A 567 0.57 -4.46 -33.40
N SER A 568 -0.02 -5.59 -32.99
CA SER A 568 -0.69 -6.53 -33.90
C SER A 568 -1.82 -5.85 -34.68
N MET A 569 -2.64 -5.03 -34.01
CA MET A 569 -3.70 -4.25 -34.67
C MET A 569 -3.11 -3.27 -35.70
N PHE A 570 -2.01 -2.58 -35.36
CA PHE A 570 -1.33 -1.67 -36.28
C PHE A 570 -0.72 -2.40 -37.49
N ILE A 571 0.03 -3.48 -37.26
CA ILE A 571 0.62 -4.31 -38.31
C ILE A 571 -0.46 -4.82 -39.26
N PHE A 572 -1.57 -5.32 -38.72
CA PHE A 572 -2.69 -5.80 -39.51
C PHE A 572 -3.24 -4.70 -40.43
N LEU A 573 -3.45 -3.48 -39.89
CA LEU A 573 -3.92 -2.34 -40.68
C LEU A 573 -2.91 -1.91 -41.74
N TYR A 574 -1.61 -1.95 -41.41
CA TYR A 574 -0.52 -1.58 -42.32
C TYR A 574 -0.45 -2.52 -43.53
N PHE A 575 -0.41 -3.85 -43.29
CA PHE A 575 -0.34 -4.82 -44.39
C PHE A 575 -1.61 -4.90 -45.24
N LYS A 576 -2.75 -4.51 -44.68
CA LYS A 576 -4.04 -4.53 -45.40
C LYS A 576 -4.49 -3.15 -45.87
N LYS A 577 -3.65 -2.10 -45.80
CA LYS A 577 -4.01 -0.70 -46.11
C LYS A 577 -4.77 -0.55 -47.43
N ASP A 578 -4.30 -1.19 -48.52
CA ASP A 578 -4.89 -1.07 -49.85
C ASP A 578 -6.21 -1.88 -49.99
N LYS A 579 -6.43 -2.82 -49.07
CA LYS A 579 -7.60 -3.71 -49.03
C LYS A 579 -8.63 -3.28 -47.98
N LEU A 580 -8.37 -2.25 -47.18
CA LEU A 580 -9.26 -1.78 -46.10
C LEU A 580 -10.65 -1.39 -46.63
N ASN A 581 -10.73 -0.83 -47.85
CA ASN A 581 -12.00 -0.47 -48.46
C ASN A 581 -12.81 -1.68 -48.95
N LYS A 582 -12.27 -2.92 -48.95
CA LYS A 582 -13.06 -4.10 -49.35
C LYS A 582 -14.11 -4.42 -48.29
N ILE A 583 -15.29 -4.86 -48.75
CA ILE A 583 -16.46 -5.16 -47.90
C ILE A 583 -16.11 -6.11 -46.75
N LYS A 584 -15.31 -7.15 -47.01
CA LYS A 584 -14.92 -8.16 -46.02
C LYS A 584 -14.16 -7.53 -44.83
N TYR A 585 -13.13 -6.74 -45.10
CA TYR A 585 -12.28 -6.14 -44.06
C TYR A 585 -12.97 -5.00 -43.33
N ARG A 586 -13.70 -4.14 -44.05
CA ARG A 586 -14.46 -3.05 -43.43
C ARG A 586 -15.52 -3.55 -42.46
N ARG A 587 -16.15 -4.69 -42.76
CA ARG A 587 -17.12 -5.32 -41.84
C ARG A 587 -16.49 -5.82 -40.54
N GLN A 588 -15.26 -6.33 -40.56
CA GLN A 588 -14.63 -6.89 -39.37
C GLN A 588 -13.91 -5.84 -38.52
N ILE A 589 -13.25 -4.87 -39.18
CA ILE A 589 -12.25 -4.00 -38.54
C ILE A 589 -12.59 -2.52 -38.74
N GLY A 590 -13.70 -2.22 -39.41
CA GLY A 590 -14.15 -0.84 -39.67
C GLY A 590 -14.26 0.02 -38.42
N TYR A 591 -14.50 -0.56 -37.24
CA TYR A 591 -14.51 0.19 -35.98
C TYR A 591 -13.21 0.96 -35.71
N LEU A 592 -12.06 0.46 -36.17
CA LEU A 592 -10.75 1.10 -35.95
C LEU A 592 -10.49 2.29 -36.88
N PHE A 593 -11.04 2.28 -38.10
CA PHE A 593 -10.62 3.22 -39.15
C PHE A 593 -11.75 3.96 -39.87
N ASN A 594 -13.02 3.59 -39.67
CA ASN A 594 -14.15 4.17 -40.40
C ASN A 594 -14.30 5.69 -40.21
N GLU A 595 -13.73 6.26 -39.16
CA GLU A 595 -13.84 7.68 -38.80
C GLU A 595 -12.72 8.53 -39.38
N TYR A 596 -11.64 7.87 -39.83
CA TYR A 596 -10.38 8.51 -40.19
C TYR A 596 -10.17 8.56 -41.70
N THR A 597 -9.34 9.50 -42.15
CA THR A 597 -8.98 9.59 -43.57
C THR A 597 -8.14 8.38 -43.99
N GLY A 598 -8.11 8.08 -45.30
CA GLY A 598 -7.29 6.99 -45.82
C GLY A 598 -5.78 7.14 -45.55
N LYS A 599 -5.30 8.37 -45.28
CA LYS A 599 -3.90 8.63 -44.90
C LYS A 599 -3.64 8.44 -43.40
N THR A 600 -4.68 8.50 -42.57
CA THR A 600 -4.59 8.50 -41.10
C THR A 600 -5.33 7.31 -40.48
N TYR A 601 -5.40 6.18 -41.19
CA TYR A 601 -6.11 4.97 -40.74
C TYR A 601 -5.59 4.40 -39.41
N PHE A 602 -4.36 4.71 -39.03
CA PHE A 602 -3.69 4.24 -37.81
C PHE A 602 -3.99 5.13 -36.58
N TRP A 603 -4.84 6.15 -36.70
CA TRP A 603 -5.03 7.12 -35.62
C TRP A 603 -5.56 6.53 -34.30
N GLU A 604 -6.32 5.43 -34.38
CA GLU A 604 -6.77 4.72 -33.16
C GLU A 604 -5.60 4.17 -32.34
N TRP A 605 -4.56 3.69 -33.02
CA TRP A 605 -3.35 3.20 -32.36
C TRP A 605 -2.62 4.32 -31.62
N ILE A 606 -2.53 5.52 -32.21
CA ILE A 606 -1.98 6.71 -31.52
C ILE A 606 -2.78 7.03 -30.25
N LYS A 607 -4.11 6.92 -30.29
CA LYS A 607 -4.95 7.16 -29.12
C LYS A 607 -4.73 6.15 -28.00
N LEU A 608 -4.52 4.87 -28.35
CA LEU A 608 -4.20 3.83 -27.36
C LEU A 608 -2.86 4.13 -26.67
N TRP A 609 -1.82 4.49 -27.42
CA TRP A 609 -0.53 4.89 -26.86
C TRP A 609 -0.62 6.13 -25.98
N LYS A 610 -1.38 7.15 -26.40
CA LYS A 610 -1.65 8.33 -25.56
C LYS A 610 -2.25 7.91 -24.22
N LYS A 611 -3.26 7.03 -24.22
CA LYS A 611 -3.87 6.52 -22.98
C LYS A 611 -2.86 5.76 -22.12
N THR A 612 -2.02 4.92 -22.71
CA THR A 612 -0.96 4.20 -21.99
C THR A 612 0.01 5.16 -21.31
N ILE A 613 0.53 6.17 -22.04
CA ILE A 613 1.47 7.16 -21.51
C ILE A 613 0.83 7.94 -20.36
N ILE A 614 -0.42 8.38 -20.52
CA ILE A 614 -1.18 9.06 -19.46
C ILE A 614 -1.27 8.19 -18.20
N ILE A 615 -1.60 6.89 -18.34
CA ILE A 615 -1.71 5.96 -17.21
C ILE A 615 -0.36 5.75 -16.52
N ILE A 616 0.72 5.57 -17.29
CA ILE A 616 2.08 5.44 -16.74
C ILE A 616 2.45 6.70 -15.92
N ILE A 617 2.20 7.90 -16.46
CA ILE A 617 2.46 9.16 -15.73
C ILE A 617 1.64 9.22 -14.43
N LEU A 618 0.37 8.81 -14.47
CA LEU A 618 -0.50 8.83 -13.29
C LEU A 618 -0.02 7.92 -12.16
N ILE A 619 0.55 6.75 -12.51
CA ILE A 619 1.00 5.72 -11.56
C ILE A 619 2.37 6.09 -10.99
N TYR A 620 3.36 6.39 -11.83
CA TYR A 620 4.74 6.63 -11.38
C TYR A 620 4.93 7.97 -10.66
N PHE A 621 4.12 8.98 -10.97
CA PHE A 621 4.22 10.31 -10.37
C PHE A 621 3.04 10.61 -9.44
N GLU A 622 2.53 9.61 -8.74
CA GLU A 622 1.39 9.82 -7.83
C GLU A 622 1.72 10.77 -6.67
N THR A 623 2.96 10.73 -6.16
CA THR A 623 3.45 11.57 -5.06
C THR A 623 3.74 13.00 -5.51
N ASP A 624 4.40 13.17 -6.66
CA ASP A 624 4.83 14.47 -7.18
C ASP A 624 3.79 15.11 -8.10
N MET A 625 2.82 15.80 -7.51
CA MET A 625 1.68 16.33 -8.24
C MET A 625 2.03 17.34 -9.35
N PHE A 626 3.05 18.19 -9.14
CA PHE A 626 3.49 19.15 -10.14
C PHE A 626 4.12 18.47 -11.35
N LEU A 627 4.96 17.47 -11.11
CA LEU A 627 5.61 16.69 -12.16
C LEU A 627 4.55 15.88 -12.93
N LYS A 628 3.62 15.24 -12.21
CA LYS A 628 2.44 14.58 -12.79
C LYS A 628 1.62 15.51 -13.70
N ALA A 629 1.25 16.69 -13.22
CA ALA A 629 0.42 17.62 -13.98
C ALA A 629 1.15 18.18 -15.21
N SER A 630 2.44 18.53 -15.08
CA SER A 630 3.24 19.06 -16.19
C SER A 630 3.47 18.02 -17.29
N LEU A 631 3.79 16.77 -16.95
CA LEU A 631 3.92 15.69 -17.92
C LEU A 631 2.60 15.34 -18.60
N LEU A 632 1.49 15.31 -17.86
CA LEU A 632 0.16 15.11 -18.44
C LEU A 632 -0.21 16.24 -19.43
N GLY A 633 0.04 17.49 -19.04
CA GLY A 633 -0.15 18.65 -19.90
C GLY A 633 0.69 18.57 -21.17
N LEU A 634 1.98 18.25 -21.05
CA LEU A 634 2.91 18.08 -22.18
C LEU A 634 2.47 16.94 -23.11
N CYS A 635 2.08 15.79 -22.57
CA CYS A 635 1.55 14.67 -23.35
C CYS A 635 0.31 15.07 -24.17
N LEU A 636 -0.61 15.86 -23.59
CA LEU A 636 -1.79 16.33 -24.28
C LEU A 636 -1.46 17.37 -25.35
N LEU A 637 -0.51 18.29 -25.09
CA LEU A 637 -0.05 19.28 -26.07
C LEU A 637 0.61 18.61 -27.29
N ILE A 638 1.45 17.59 -27.09
CA ILE A 638 2.03 16.79 -28.18
C ILE A 638 0.92 16.13 -29.01
N TYR A 639 -0.07 15.51 -28.35
CA TYR A 639 -1.20 14.93 -29.07
C TYR A 639 -2.00 15.97 -29.86
N GLN A 640 -2.22 17.16 -29.30
CA GLN A 640 -2.92 18.26 -29.99
C GLN A 640 -2.14 18.72 -31.22
N PHE A 641 -0.82 18.89 -31.10
CA PHE A 641 0.06 19.24 -32.23
C PHE A 641 -0.03 18.21 -33.35
N LEU A 642 0.06 16.91 -33.01
CA LEU A 642 -0.11 15.83 -33.98
C LEU A 642 -1.51 15.87 -34.63
N SER A 643 -2.57 16.07 -33.83
CA SER A 643 -3.95 16.13 -34.34
C SER A 643 -4.17 17.30 -35.30
N GLN A 644 -3.57 18.46 -35.00
CA GLN A 644 -3.61 19.65 -35.85
C GLN A 644 -2.86 19.45 -37.18
N HIS A 645 -1.70 18.79 -37.15
CA HIS A 645 -0.89 18.53 -38.35
C HIS A 645 -1.55 17.49 -39.26
N PHE A 646 -2.00 16.36 -38.72
CA PHE A 646 -2.50 15.24 -39.51
C PHE A 646 -4.00 15.32 -39.84
N LYS A 647 -4.79 16.11 -39.11
CA LYS A 647 -6.25 16.27 -39.30
C LYS A 647 -6.95 14.91 -39.50
N PRO A 648 -6.91 14.03 -38.49
CA PRO A 648 -7.16 12.61 -38.64
C PRO A 648 -8.57 12.25 -39.10
N TYR A 649 -9.58 13.05 -38.76
CA TYR A 649 -10.99 12.78 -39.04
C TYR A 649 -11.40 13.17 -40.46
N ILE A 650 -12.28 12.37 -41.05
CA ILE A 650 -12.89 12.65 -42.38
C ILE A 650 -13.61 14.01 -42.38
N LEU A 651 -14.30 14.33 -41.29
CA LEU A 651 -15.05 15.57 -41.15
C LEU A 651 -14.26 16.62 -40.38
N GLN A 652 -14.06 17.79 -41.00
CA GLN A 652 -13.32 18.90 -40.41
C GLN A 652 -13.87 19.36 -39.06
N ARG A 653 -15.21 19.33 -38.87
CA ARG A 653 -15.82 19.69 -37.58
C ARG A 653 -15.30 18.83 -36.41
N PHE A 654 -14.97 17.56 -36.66
CA PHE A 654 -14.48 16.66 -35.61
C PHE A 654 -13.01 16.92 -35.31
N ASN A 655 -12.21 17.31 -36.30
CA ASN A 655 -10.84 17.78 -36.07
C ASN A 655 -10.83 19.04 -35.19
N ILE A 656 -11.73 19.99 -35.44
CA ILE A 656 -11.86 21.22 -34.63
C ILE A 656 -12.29 20.88 -33.20
N LEU A 657 -13.31 20.02 -33.05
CA LEU A 657 -13.79 19.60 -31.73
C LEU A 657 -12.73 18.82 -30.93
N ASP A 658 -11.94 17.96 -31.58
CA ASP A 658 -10.84 17.20 -30.95
C ASP A 658 -9.78 18.16 -30.37
N ILE A 659 -9.39 19.19 -31.13
CA ILE A 659 -8.41 20.19 -30.68
C ILE A 659 -8.98 21.05 -29.55
N GLN A 660 -10.20 21.58 -29.69
CA GLN A 660 -10.85 22.41 -28.67
C GLN A 660 -11.05 21.65 -27.34
N ALA A 661 -11.52 20.40 -27.40
CA ALA A 661 -11.69 19.56 -26.22
C ALA A 661 -10.32 19.25 -25.57
N GLY A 662 -9.30 18.98 -26.38
CA GLY A 662 -7.93 18.80 -25.90
C GLY A 662 -7.41 20.00 -25.11
N GLN A 663 -7.57 21.20 -25.65
CA GLN A 663 -7.12 22.45 -25.04
C GLN A 663 -7.80 22.71 -23.68
N LEU A 664 -9.11 22.51 -23.62
CA LEU A 664 -9.88 22.63 -22.37
C LEU A 664 -9.43 21.61 -21.32
N CYS A 665 -9.16 20.37 -21.71
CA CYS A 665 -8.63 19.35 -20.80
C CYS A 665 -7.23 19.70 -20.28
N SER A 666 -6.31 20.18 -21.14
CA SER A 666 -4.99 20.63 -20.70
C SER A 666 -5.08 21.81 -19.73
N GLY A 667 -5.94 22.80 -20.02
CA GLY A 667 -6.18 23.93 -19.12
C GLY A 667 -6.74 23.48 -17.77
N GLY A 668 -7.69 22.54 -17.77
CA GLY A 668 -8.25 21.95 -16.55
C GLY A 668 -7.20 21.22 -15.69
N ILE A 669 -6.24 20.51 -16.29
CA ILE A 669 -5.17 19.82 -15.56
C ILE A 669 -4.21 20.82 -14.89
N PHE A 670 -3.83 21.90 -15.59
CA PHE A 670 -2.98 22.93 -14.98
C PHE A 670 -3.70 23.66 -13.84
N LEU A 671 -4.98 24.01 -14.01
CA LEU A 671 -5.78 24.62 -12.96
C LEU A 671 -5.93 23.69 -11.75
N ALA A 672 -6.04 22.38 -11.96
CA ALA A 672 -6.06 21.41 -10.87
C ALA A 672 -4.75 21.42 -10.06
N ALA A 673 -3.60 21.48 -10.72
CA ALA A 673 -2.31 21.59 -10.03
C ALA A 673 -2.20 22.88 -9.19
N VAL A 674 -2.69 24.01 -9.72
CA VAL A 674 -2.74 25.27 -8.96
C VAL A 674 -3.69 25.15 -7.76
N LYS A 675 -4.87 24.54 -7.93
CA LYS A 675 -5.82 24.30 -6.84
C LYS A 675 -5.18 23.47 -5.71
N TYR A 676 -4.46 22.41 -6.07
CA TYR A 676 -3.73 21.59 -5.09
C TYR A 676 -2.73 22.42 -4.29
N LYS A 677 -1.95 23.28 -4.95
CA LYS A 677 -0.99 24.16 -4.26
C LYS A 677 -1.69 25.14 -3.31
N CYS A 678 -2.81 25.72 -3.71
CA CYS A 678 -3.59 26.61 -2.86
C CYS A 678 -4.19 25.90 -1.63
N GLU A 679 -4.66 24.66 -1.78
CA GLU A 679 -5.14 23.86 -0.63
C GLU A 679 -3.99 23.49 0.32
N TYR A 680 -2.82 23.17 -0.24
CA TYR A 680 -1.63 22.87 0.55
C TYR A 680 -1.14 24.07 1.38
N GLU A 681 -1.27 25.30 0.85
CA GLU A 681 -0.95 26.54 1.56
C GLU A 681 -2.11 27.10 2.39
N GLU A 682 -3.20 26.33 2.58
CA GLU A 682 -4.39 26.72 3.36
C GLU A 682 -5.12 27.98 2.84
N ASN A 683 -4.91 28.34 1.57
CA ASN A 683 -5.55 29.47 0.88
C ASN A 683 -6.90 29.07 0.28
N TYR A 684 -7.91 28.84 1.13
CA TYR A 684 -9.21 28.29 0.71
C TYR A 684 -10.01 29.18 -0.25
N VAL A 685 -9.89 30.52 -0.16
CA VAL A 685 -10.63 31.46 -1.02
C VAL A 685 -10.22 31.31 -2.50
N ILE A 686 -8.91 31.28 -2.75
CA ILE A 686 -8.37 31.11 -4.11
C ILE A 686 -8.70 29.70 -4.63
N SER A 687 -8.58 28.67 -3.78
CA SER A 687 -8.98 27.30 -4.13
C SER A 687 -10.45 27.21 -4.58
N ALA A 688 -11.36 27.88 -3.88
CA ALA A 688 -12.78 27.92 -4.23
C ALA A 688 -13.02 28.64 -5.57
N PHE A 689 -12.33 29.75 -5.83
CA PHE A 689 -12.40 30.44 -7.13
C PHE A 689 -11.87 29.58 -8.28
N ILE A 690 -10.77 28.85 -8.08
CA ILE A 690 -10.26 27.92 -9.11
C ILE A 690 -11.26 26.78 -9.34
N GLN A 691 -11.93 26.29 -8.28
CA GLN A 691 -12.94 25.24 -8.39
C GLN A 691 -14.12 25.66 -9.28
N THR A 692 -14.62 26.90 -9.16
CA THR A 692 -15.72 27.38 -10.01
C THR A 692 -15.30 27.47 -11.47
N ILE A 693 -14.05 27.87 -11.75
CA ILE A 693 -13.48 27.86 -13.10
C ILE A 693 -13.41 26.43 -13.67
N ILE A 694 -12.96 25.45 -12.89
CA ILE A 694 -12.89 24.04 -13.32
C ILE A 694 -14.29 23.50 -13.66
N ILE A 695 -15.31 23.84 -12.86
CA ILE A 695 -16.71 23.46 -13.13
C ILE A 695 -17.20 24.10 -14.43
N LEU A 696 -16.92 25.39 -14.63
CA LEU A 696 -17.30 26.10 -15.85
C LEU A 696 -16.64 25.47 -17.09
N ILE A 697 -15.35 25.10 -17.01
CA ILE A 697 -14.64 24.40 -18.09
C ILE A 697 -15.29 23.05 -18.40
N SER A 698 -15.71 22.29 -17.39
CA SER A 698 -16.42 21.01 -17.58
C SER A 698 -17.75 21.19 -18.33
N LEU A 699 -18.50 22.24 -18.00
CA LEU A 699 -19.76 22.58 -18.68
C LEU A 699 -19.51 23.03 -20.13
N ILE A 700 -18.52 23.89 -20.35
CA ILE A 700 -18.11 24.35 -21.69
C ILE A 700 -17.64 23.17 -22.56
N LEU A 701 -16.84 22.26 -21.99
CA LEU A 701 -16.40 21.03 -22.65
C LEU A 701 -17.59 20.18 -23.09
N SER A 702 -18.58 20.00 -22.21
CA SER A 702 -19.70 19.08 -22.45
C SER A 702 -20.77 19.63 -23.40
N TYR A 703 -21.00 20.95 -23.40
CA TYR A 703 -22.03 21.61 -24.20
C TYR A 703 -22.02 21.27 -25.71
N PRO A 704 -20.90 21.39 -26.45
CA PRO A 704 -20.90 21.11 -27.89
C PRO A 704 -21.21 19.65 -28.20
N PHE A 705 -20.79 18.71 -27.35
CA PHE A 705 -21.10 17.29 -27.53
C PHE A 705 -22.58 17.02 -27.30
N VAL A 706 -23.12 17.44 -26.15
CA VAL A 706 -24.53 17.22 -25.80
C VAL A 706 -25.45 17.88 -26.82
N LYS A 707 -25.19 19.13 -27.23
CA LYS A 707 -25.98 19.82 -28.27
C LYS A 707 -25.99 19.05 -29.59
N ASN A 708 -24.83 18.56 -30.04
CA ASN A 708 -24.74 17.83 -31.29
C ASN A 708 -25.40 16.44 -31.21
N ILE A 709 -25.22 15.72 -30.10
CA ILE A 709 -25.92 14.44 -29.85
C ILE A 709 -27.44 14.68 -29.87
N LEU A 710 -27.95 15.61 -29.06
CA LEU A 710 -29.37 15.93 -29.00
C LEU A 710 -29.93 16.34 -30.36
N LYS A 711 -29.21 17.15 -31.15
CA LYS A 711 -29.63 17.54 -32.50
C LYS A 711 -29.77 16.34 -33.44
N VAL A 712 -28.83 15.39 -33.37
CA VAL A 712 -28.85 14.19 -34.21
C VAL A 712 -29.97 13.23 -33.79
N TYR A 713 -30.10 12.96 -32.48
CA TYR A 713 -31.17 12.14 -31.92
C TYR A 713 -32.55 12.77 -32.17
N TYR A 714 -32.69 14.08 -31.98
CA TYR A 714 -33.93 14.79 -32.29
C TYR A 714 -34.31 14.63 -33.76
N LYS A 715 -33.37 14.83 -34.71
CA LYS A 715 -33.66 14.63 -36.14
C LYS A 715 -34.11 13.21 -36.46
N LYS A 716 -33.51 12.21 -35.81
CA LYS A 716 -33.78 10.78 -36.02
C LYS A 716 -35.09 10.31 -35.41
N PHE A 717 -35.38 10.73 -34.18
CA PHE A 717 -36.54 10.28 -33.42
C PHE A 717 -37.77 11.18 -33.60
N LYS A 718 -37.63 12.43 -34.07
CA LYS A 718 -38.77 13.34 -34.33
C LYS A 718 -39.91 12.69 -35.12
N PRO A 719 -39.71 12.03 -36.28
CA PRO A 719 -40.81 11.42 -37.01
C PRO A 719 -41.42 10.21 -36.28
N GLN A 720 -40.62 9.44 -35.53
CA GLN A 720 -41.08 8.28 -34.76
C GLN A 720 -41.90 8.74 -33.54
N ILE A 721 -41.39 9.69 -32.76
CA ILE A 721 -42.08 10.29 -31.60
C ILE A 721 -43.40 10.94 -32.03
N LEU A 722 -43.40 11.72 -33.11
CA LEU A 722 -44.65 12.28 -33.64
C LEU A 722 -45.63 11.18 -34.05
N SER A 723 -45.17 10.07 -34.64
CA SER A 723 -46.04 8.96 -35.02
C SER A 723 -46.60 8.18 -33.82
N SER A 724 -45.79 7.99 -32.77
CA SER A 724 -46.22 7.36 -31.52
C SER A 724 -47.19 8.26 -30.76
N LEU A 725 -46.89 9.56 -30.62
CA LEU A 725 -47.81 10.54 -30.04
C LEU A 725 -49.12 10.58 -30.81
N LEU A 726 -49.08 10.58 -32.14
CA LEU A 726 -50.30 10.53 -32.96
C LEU A 726 -51.08 9.23 -32.72
N SER A 727 -50.42 8.08 -32.54
CA SER A 727 -51.11 6.81 -32.21
C SER A 727 -51.72 6.80 -30.81
N ILE A 728 -51.10 7.46 -29.83
CA ILE A 728 -51.61 7.61 -28.47
C ILE A 728 -52.80 8.59 -28.46
N PHE A 729 -52.67 9.73 -29.13
CA PHE A 729 -53.74 10.72 -29.23
C PHE A 729 -54.93 10.22 -30.06
N LEU A 730 -54.71 9.44 -31.11
CA LEU A 730 -55.80 8.79 -31.85
C LEU A 730 -56.52 7.73 -31.01
N LYS A 731 -55.83 7.03 -30.09
CA LYS A 731 -56.44 6.11 -29.12
C LYS A 731 -57.20 6.85 -28.01
N ALA A 732 -56.75 8.03 -27.60
CA ALA A 732 -57.36 8.81 -26.53
C ALA A 732 -58.54 9.67 -27.00
N GLN A 733 -58.44 10.31 -28.17
CA GLN A 733 -59.50 11.14 -28.77
C GLN A 733 -59.35 11.22 -30.30
N THR A 734 -60.26 10.58 -31.02
CA THR A 734 -60.18 10.36 -32.48
C THR A 734 -60.31 11.63 -33.33
N ASN A 735 -60.80 12.76 -32.81
CA ASN A 735 -61.18 13.92 -33.65
C ASN A 735 -60.83 15.31 -33.09
N SER A 736 -59.79 15.43 -32.27
CA SER A 736 -59.36 16.73 -31.72
C SER A 736 -58.61 17.60 -32.76
N LYS A 737 -58.65 18.93 -32.61
CA LYS A 737 -57.82 19.86 -33.41
C LYS A 737 -56.33 19.50 -33.36
N TYR A 738 -55.89 18.93 -32.23
CA TYR A 738 -54.52 18.48 -32.00
C TYR A 738 -54.14 17.24 -32.83
N THR A 739 -55.04 16.25 -33.00
CA THR A 739 -54.75 15.10 -33.88
C THR A 739 -54.64 15.51 -35.35
N LYS A 740 -55.51 16.43 -35.81
CA LYS A 740 -55.40 16.99 -37.16
C LYS A 740 -54.09 17.76 -37.36
N TYR A 741 -53.68 18.61 -36.41
CA TYR A 741 -52.41 19.35 -36.44
C TYR A 741 -51.18 18.42 -36.47
N LEU A 742 -51.14 17.41 -35.59
CA LEU A 742 -50.05 16.42 -35.56
C LEU A 742 -49.96 15.61 -36.86
N SER A 743 -51.12 15.24 -37.43
CA SER A 743 -51.17 14.47 -38.69
C SER A 743 -50.66 15.27 -39.90
N THR A 744 -50.99 16.56 -39.97
CA THR A 744 -50.52 17.45 -41.04
C THR A 744 -49.04 17.75 -40.90
N ASN A 745 -48.56 18.01 -39.68
CA ASN A 745 -47.13 18.20 -39.44
C ASN A 745 -46.31 16.95 -39.79
N LEU A 746 -46.79 15.75 -39.46
CA LEU A 746 -46.16 14.49 -39.86
C LEU A 746 -46.08 14.33 -41.38
N LYS A 747 -47.19 14.58 -42.09
CA LYS A 747 -47.23 14.53 -43.56
C LYS A 747 -46.25 15.53 -44.17
N LEU A 748 -46.23 16.77 -43.69
CA LEU A 748 -45.29 17.81 -44.15
C LEU A 748 -43.83 17.42 -43.90
N ILE A 749 -43.52 16.81 -42.75
CA ILE A 749 -42.16 16.35 -42.45
C ILE A 749 -41.76 15.20 -43.39
N ARG A 750 -42.62 14.19 -43.58
CA ARG A 750 -42.36 13.07 -44.51
C ARG A 750 -42.18 13.56 -45.95
N GLN A 751 -43.02 14.48 -46.39
CA GLN A 751 -42.96 15.07 -47.72
C GLN A 751 -41.71 15.94 -47.90
N LYS A 752 -41.27 16.68 -46.86
CA LYS A 752 -39.97 17.37 -46.88
C LYS A 752 -38.79 16.37 -46.97
N GLU A 753 -38.82 15.26 -46.24
CA GLU A 753 -37.78 14.22 -46.34
C GLU A 753 -37.74 13.58 -47.73
N GLU A 754 -38.89 13.30 -48.33
CA GLU A 754 -38.99 12.79 -49.70
C GLU A 754 -38.48 13.81 -50.73
N ASN A 755 -38.88 15.07 -50.61
CA ASN A 755 -38.41 16.14 -51.48
C ASN A 755 -36.89 16.35 -51.36
N VAL A 756 -36.33 16.27 -50.16
CA VAL A 756 -34.87 16.30 -49.95
C VAL A 756 -34.20 15.09 -50.60
N LYS A 757 -34.74 13.88 -50.46
CA LYS A 757 -34.22 12.68 -51.15
C LYS A 757 -34.28 12.82 -52.67
N ILE A 758 -35.39 13.34 -53.20
CA ILE A 758 -35.58 13.57 -54.64
C ILE A 758 -34.61 14.64 -55.14
N ASN A 759 -34.51 15.79 -54.46
CA ASN A 759 -33.60 16.86 -54.84
C ASN A 759 -32.13 16.44 -54.73
N PHE A 760 -31.78 15.67 -53.70
CA PHE A 760 -30.46 15.08 -53.59
C PHE A 760 -30.19 14.08 -54.73
N SER A 761 -31.18 13.29 -55.14
CA SER A 761 -31.06 12.39 -56.30
C SER A 761 -30.88 13.16 -57.63
N LYS A 762 -31.53 14.32 -57.78
CA LYS A 762 -31.40 15.22 -58.94
C LYS A 762 -30.04 15.90 -58.97
N LEU A 763 -29.61 16.52 -57.86
CA LEU A 763 -28.27 17.08 -57.68
C LEU A 763 -27.18 16.04 -57.95
N ARG A 764 -27.38 14.82 -57.46
CA ARG A 764 -26.50 13.68 -57.69
C ARG A 764 -26.42 13.29 -59.16
N LYS A 765 -27.55 13.20 -59.88
CA LYS A 765 -27.56 12.94 -61.33
C LYS A 765 -26.85 14.06 -62.10
N ALA A 766 -27.08 15.31 -61.72
CA ALA A 766 -26.41 16.46 -62.32
C ALA A 766 -24.89 16.45 -62.09
N PHE A 767 -24.44 16.12 -60.88
CA PHE A 767 -23.02 16.04 -60.54
C PHE A 767 -22.30 14.92 -61.32
N LEU A 768 -22.94 13.75 -61.44
CA LEU A 768 -22.42 12.64 -62.26
C LEU A 768 -22.33 13.00 -63.74
N LYS A 769 -23.34 13.71 -64.28
CA LYS A 769 -23.36 14.15 -65.67
C LYS A 769 -22.25 15.18 -65.94
N LYS A 770 -22.09 16.19 -65.07
CA LYS A 770 -21.02 17.19 -65.18
C LYS A 770 -19.63 16.56 -65.17
N LYS A 771 -19.38 15.60 -64.27
CA LYS A 771 -18.08 14.95 -64.14
C LYS A 771 -17.79 13.95 -65.28
N TYR A 772 -18.82 13.33 -65.85
CA TYR A 772 -18.69 12.53 -67.07
C TYR A 772 -18.22 13.39 -68.25
N TYR A 773 -18.80 14.59 -68.40
CA TYR A 773 -18.35 15.56 -69.40
C TYR A 773 -16.91 16.02 -69.15
N GLU A 774 -16.52 16.28 -67.90
CA GLU A 774 -15.13 16.63 -67.56
C GLU A 774 -14.14 15.50 -67.92
N ASN A 775 -14.48 14.24 -67.64
CA ASN A 775 -13.64 13.09 -68.01
C ASN A 775 -13.58 12.85 -69.52
N GLN A 776 -14.68 13.02 -70.27
CA GLN A 776 -14.64 12.97 -71.73
C GLN A 776 -13.74 14.06 -72.29
N LYS A 777 -13.84 15.29 -71.76
CA LYS A 777 -12.99 16.41 -72.18
C LYS A 777 -11.51 16.16 -71.88
N LEU A 778 -11.21 15.46 -70.78
CA LEU A 778 -9.85 15.06 -70.41
C LEU A 778 -9.31 13.95 -71.33
N ASN A 779 -10.14 12.95 -71.66
CA ASN A 779 -9.76 11.91 -72.62
C ASN A 779 -9.54 12.46 -74.03
N ILE A 780 -10.39 13.40 -74.48
CA ILE A 780 -10.20 14.08 -75.78
C ILE A 780 -8.89 14.88 -75.80
N ARG A 781 -8.52 15.53 -74.69
CA ARG A 781 -7.22 16.22 -74.56
C ARG A 781 -6.05 15.24 -74.62
N LEU A 782 -6.16 14.08 -73.96
CA LEU A 782 -5.12 13.05 -73.99
C LEU A 782 -4.98 12.43 -75.38
N THR A 783 -6.07 12.14 -76.09
CA THR A 783 -6.02 11.64 -77.47
C THR A 783 -5.44 12.68 -78.43
N ASN A 784 -5.78 13.96 -78.25
CA ASN A 784 -5.23 15.04 -79.08
C ASN A 784 -3.75 15.32 -78.80
N ASN A 785 -3.27 15.05 -77.58
CA ASN A 785 -1.85 15.14 -77.25
C ASN A 785 -1.08 13.94 -77.82
N LEU A 786 -1.63 12.73 -77.73
CA LEU A 786 -1.05 11.51 -78.34
C LEU A 786 -0.98 11.61 -79.88
N SER A 787 -2.00 12.19 -80.53
CA SER A 787 -1.98 12.40 -81.97
C SER A 787 -0.98 13.48 -82.41
N LYS A 788 -0.67 14.45 -81.54
CA LYS A 788 0.38 15.45 -81.79
C LYS A 788 1.78 14.87 -81.60
N GLU A 789 1.96 13.99 -80.62
CA GLU A 789 3.24 13.28 -80.40
C GLU A 789 3.55 12.25 -81.51
N GLN A 790 2.56 11.78 -82.28
CA GLN A 790 2.77 10.92 -83.45
C GLN A 790 3.04 11.68 -84.76
N GLN A 791 2.93 13.01 -84.76
CA GLN A 791 3.18 13.88 -85.92
C GLN A 791 4.49 14.68 -85.82
N VAL A 792 5.24 14.51 -84.74
CA VAL A 792 6.62 14.98 -84.54
C VAL A 792 7.53 13.76 -84.63
#